data_AF-A0A0Q9K8F3-F1
#
_entry.id   AF-A0A0Q9K8F3-F1
#
_cell.length_a   1.000
_cell.length_b   1.000
_cell.length_c   1.000
_cell.angle_alpha   90.00
_cell.angle_beta   90.00
_cell.angle_gamma   90.00
#
_symmetry.space_group_name_H-M   'P 1'
#
loop_
_entity.id
_entity.type
_entity.pdbx_description
1 polymer ?
#
loop_
_entity_poly.entity_id
_entity_poly.type
_entity_poly.pdbx_seq_one_letter_code
_entity_poly.pdbx_strand_id
1 'polypeptide(L)'
;MKKHLKQVLSLLLCVPIICMPLCTLVLGSTANVAAAAENVTLGDPIVPTGQGFTTKIEAEDFYKHTGNIYIRENGDTVPGSAAADDVVLTDASGGKFADFSDPVANYKTGSGSNNNTIPSGQDKASWSVIVPAAGVYELAFKYNNPATKVEGYRNVRDERNSRIIINDDKPDFTNTMDPHWAGWMIFNMSGYIDSYNPETNTSLTPQTDNGFANVKGNTAWNNNYMNVWLEKGKNTITLGMEAPPGQAVYDGPNLDYFDVTYIGDQYVSEDEIPYLGDDFVFQHPGVYFTLEDLENIKANKDNMDTVYGKGYQELVSATTWFDNNTVNPAPVLDVGPYNSPNIGGTEYTRGGSKALYYALRYYLDGDAAYGKKARDVLNGWADTLKTLGLGNDLKLRISIVGTDFVNAAEIIRHVYNNDPGVAPVDKWQEASIAEFESFLHLMLTKTYDFYPQANGNWDAILGGFNMAAAAYLEDVGLFNDALKQRYLGTYREGNAVSMGSLPSYIYPSGEQQESSRDQPHARMGITGLASQADIAWNQGIDLYGAYDNRLLTGTVYNARYAVGEEVESATFISDRNRTQSGIWAIGYEIVGNHYLNEVADVAAEGEKDLIYEAAEMRLRTGSINNEAGRKANYFGAMIFTDKPYDVAMTLSANKNALSFAGDEIVLTANVQTDSGIKRVNWDIPESLKPYIDYEIISDTMLKLKLREMPDLYEIEGVIKATSVKKATVSDTFLISIDCDQRD
;
A
#
# COMPACT_ATOMS: atom_id res chain seq x y z
N MET A 1 19.34 -56.94 33.52
CA MET A 1 18.11 -57.64 33.98
C MET A 1 16.95 -56.84 33.43
N LYS A 2 16.50 -57.18 32.23
CA LYS A 2 15.55 -58.27 31.94
C LYS A 2 14.14 -57.82 32.35
N LYS A 3 13.22 -57.58 31.43
CA LYS A 3 13.08 -58.10 30.05
C LYS A 3 12.85 -56.94 29.07
N HIS A 4 13.70 -56.65 28.08
CA HIS A 4 14.19 -57.48 26.95
C HIS A 4 13.05 -57.92 26.01
N LEU A 5 13.03 -57.41 24.78
CA LEU A 5 13.77 -57.93 23.62
C LEU A 5 12.92 -58.96 22.87
N LYS A 6 12.46 -58.57 21.68
CA LYS A 6 11.99 -59.34 20.50
C LYS A 6 10.85 -58.54 19.85
N GLN A 7 10.97 -57.98 18.65
CA GLN A 7 11.77 -58.41 17.49
C GLN A 7 12.41 -57.25 16.75
N VAL A 8 13.72 -57.43 16.58
CA VAL A 8 14.68 -56.72 15.75
C VAL A 8 14.92 -57.62 14.52
N LEU A 9 14.98 -56.98 13.34
CA LEU A 9 15.68 -57.40 12.10
C LEU A 9 15.32 -58.71 11.37
N SER A 10 15.53 -58.63 10.04
CA SER A 10 15.64 -59.68 8.98
C SER A 10 14.28 -60.05 8.39
N LEU A 11 13.97 -59.92 7.08
CA LEU A 11 14.73 -60.16 5.83
C LEU A 11 14.06 -59.33 4.70
N LEU A 12 14.78 -58.51 3.92
CA LEU A 12 15.43 -58.83 2.62
C LEU A 12 14.47 -58.96 1.42
N LEU A 13 14.82 -58.21 0.35
CA LEU A 13 14.44 -58.36 -1.08
C LEU A 13 13.08 -57.69 -1.46
N CYS A 14 12.96 -56.75 -2.41
CA CYS A 14 13.66 -56.57 -3.69
C CYS A 14 13.81 -55.09 -4.12
N VAL A 15 14.97 -54.86 -4.73
CA VAL A 15 15.41 -53.75 -5.60
C VAL A 15 14.99 -54.08 -7.06
N PRO A 16 14.76 -53.14 -8.00
CA PRO A 16 15.82 -52.49 -8.82
C PRO A 16 15.72 -50.94 -8.85
N ILE A 17 16.81 -50.19 -8.61
CA ILE A 17 17.87 -49.77 -9.58
C ILE A 17 17.25 -48.85 -10.65
N ILE A 18 17.67 -47.58 -10.78
CA ILE A 18 18.82 -47.15 -11.59
C ILE A 18 19.52 -45.89 -11.02
N CYS A 19 20.84 -46.07 -10.83
CA CYS A 19 21.99 -45.15 -10.98
C CYS A 19 22.03 -43.72 -10.39
N MET A 20 22.81 -43.64 -9.32
CA MET A 20 23.81 -42.60 -9.00
C MET A 20 24.83 -42.34 -10.16
N PRO A 21 25.56 -41.21 -10.17
CA PRO A 21 26.79 -41.12 -9.37
C PRO A 21 26.93 -39.87 -8.48
N LEU A 22 27.49 -40.12 -7.30
CA LEU A 22 28.16 -39.18 -6.41
C LEU A 22 29.26 -38.40 -7.14
N CYS A 23 29.42 -37.13 -6.76
CA CYS A 23 30.74 -36.53 -6.62
C CYS A 23 30.81 -35.69 -5.34
N THR A 24 31.53 -36.24 -4.37
CA THR A 24 32.43 -35.60 -3.38
C THR A 24 32.26 -34.08 -3.13
N LEU A 25 31.72 -33.70 -1.97
CA LEU A 25 31.86 -32.34 -1.43
C LEU A 25 33.20 -32.25 -0.66
N VAL A 26 34.12 -31.47 -1.19
CA VAL A 26 35.36 -31.04 -0.51
C VAL A 26 35.03 -29.77 0.29
N LEU A 27 35.38 -29.76 1.57
CA LEU A 27 35.38 -28.56 2.41
C LEU A 27 36.53 -27.64 1.97
N GLY A 28 36.23 -26.41 1.56
CA GLY A 28 37.23 -25.38 1.29
C GLY A 28 36.67 -24.05 0.80
N SER A 29 37.00 -22.99 1.55
CA SER A 29 37.03 -21.56 1.21
C SER A 29 35.72 -20.81 0.89
N THR A 30 35.40 -19.87 1.79
CA THR A 30 34.89 -18.51 1.56
C THR A 30 34.66 -18.11 0.09
N ALA A 31 33.40 -17.97 -0.31
CA ALA A 31 33.00 -17.28 -1.52
C ALA A 31 31.72 -16.47 -1.25
N ASN A 32 31.79 -15.19 -1.58
CA ASN A 32 30.68 -14.24 -1.65
C ASN A 32 29.48 -14.88 -2.35
N VAL A 33 28.33 -14.90 -1.69
CA VAL A 33 27.05 -15.20 -2.34
C VAL A 33 26.39 -13.86 -2.68
N ALA A 34 26.91 -13.21 -3.72
CA ALA A 34 26.07 -12.37 -4.56
C ALA A 34 25.30 -13.35 -5.45
N ALA A 35 24.10 -13.72 -5.04
CA ALA A 35 23.17 -14.39 -5.94
C ALA A 35 22.74 -13.33 -6.95
N ALA A 36 23.26 -13.46 -8.18
CA ALA A 36 22.84 -12.66 -9.30
C ALA A 36 21.32 -12.81 -9.47
N ALA A 37 20.58 -11.75 -9.11
CA ALA A 37 19.30 -11.49 -9.72
C ALA A 37 19.59 -11.29 -11.21
N GLU A 38 19.17 -12.23 -12.06
CA GLU A 38 19.01 -11.90 -13.47
C GLU A 38 17.94 -10.82 -13.52
N ASN A 39 18.38 -9.57 -13.66
CA ASN A 39 17.52 -8.46 -14.04
C ASN A 39 16.85 -8.87 -15.35
N VAL A 40 15.57 -9.23 -15.27
CA VAL A 40 14.69 -9.27 -16.45
C VAL A 40 14.57 -7.81 -16.90
N THR A 41 15.43 -7.39 -17.83
CA THR A 41 15.23 -6.16 -18.57
C THR A 41 13.92 -6.30 -19.32
N LEU A 42 12.87 -5.65 -18.79
CA LEU A 42 11.64 -5.36 -19.50
C LEU A 42 12.06 -4.70 -20.82
N GLY A 43 11.66 -5.29 -21.95
CA GLY A 43 11.83 -4.61 -23.22
C GLY A 43 11.09 -3.28 -23.15
N ASP A 44 11.73 -2.21 -23.61
CA ASP A 44 11.13 -0.87 -23.64
C ASP A 44 9.67 -0.96 -24.13
N PRO A 45 8.70 -0.34 -23.43
CA PRO A 45 7.33 -0.32 -23.90
C PRO A 45 7.33 0.26 -25.31
N ILE A 46 6.92 -0.55 -26.29
CA ILE A 46 6.64 -0.05 -27.64
C ILE A 46 5.37 0.77 -27.51
N VAL A 47 5.53 2.06 -27.20
CA VAL A 47 4.47 3.06 -27.25
C VAL A 47 3.81 2.91 -28.62
N PRO A 48 2.48 2.69 -28.70
CA PRO A 48 1.79 2.77 -29.97
C PRO A 48 2.08 4.16 -30.54
N THR A 49 2.84 4.20 -31.64
CA THR A 49 2.98 5.41 -32.43
C THR A 49 1.63 5.71 -33.07
N GLY A 50 0.76 6.40 -32.32
CA GLY A 50 -0.48 7.02 -32.81
C GLY A 50 -1.79 6.33 -32.40
N GLN A 51 -2.67 7.14 -31.80
CA GLN A 51 -4.11 6.96 -31.53
C GLN A 51 -4.51 6.00 -30.41
N GLY A 52 -5.38 6.52 -29.52
CA GLY A 52 -6.07 5.75 -28.49
C GLY A 52 -6.72 4.50 -29.07
N PHE A 53 -6.49 3.38 -28.42
CA PHE A 53 -7.08 2.10 -28.77
C PHE A 53 -8.23 1.83 -27.81
N THR A 54 -9.41 1.57 -28.35
CA THR A 54 -10.54 0.99 -27.61
C THR A 54 -11.17 -0.07 -28.49
N THR A 55 -11.41 -1.26 -27.94
CA THR A 55 -12.25 -2.27 -28.58
C THR A 55 -13.32 -2.73 -27.61
N LYS A 56 -14.55 -2.87 -28.11
CA LYS A 56 -15.63 -3.49 -27.38
C LYS A 56 -15.57 -5.00 -27.56
N ILE A 57 -15.79 -5.75 -26.47
CA ILE A 57 -15.99 -7.20 -26.48
C ILE A 57 -17.40 -7.47 -25.95
N GLU A 58 -18.29 -7.97 -26.82
CA GLU A 58 -19.63 -8.37 -26.42
C GLU A 58 -19.53 -9.59 -25.49
N ALA A 59 -20.31 -9.61 -24.41
CA ALA A 59 -20.15 -10.64 -23.39
C ALA A 59 -20.53 -12.03 -23.92
N GLU A 60 -21.49 -12.12 -24.84
CA GLU A 60 -21.90 -13.37 -25.49
C GLU A 60 -20.84 -13.99 -26.41
N ASP A 61 -19.80 -13.24 -26.77
CA ASP A 61 -18.74 -13.69 -27.69
C ASP A 61 -17.61 -14.48 -26.97
N PHE A 62 -17.85 -14.97 -25.75
CA PHE A 62 -16.90 -15.87 -25.10
C PHE A 62 -16.67 -17.12 -25.99
N TYR A 63 -15.40 -17.51 -26.17
CA TYR A 63 -15.08 -18.69 -26.98
C TYR A 63 -15.10 -19.99 -26.15
N LYS A 64 -15.13 -19.84 -24.82
CA LYS A 64 -15.06 -20.94 -23.87
C LYS A 64 -15.74 -20.54 -22.57
N HIS A 65 -16.51 -21.46 -22.00
CA HIS A 65 -17.08 -21.31 -20.68
C HIS A 65 -17.13 -22.65 -19.94
N THR A 66 -17.29 -22.61 -18.62
CA THR A 66 -17.59 -23.77 -17.75
C THR A 66 -18.67 -23.34 -16.77
N GLY A 67 -19.48 -24.28 -16.29
CA GLY A 67 -20.58 -23.98 -15.37
C GLY A 67 -21.82 -23.41 -16.06
N ASN A 68 -22.69 -22.79 -15.28
CA ASN A 68 -24.00 -22.30 -15.66
C ASN A 68 -23.91 -20.85 -16.16
N ILE A 69 -23.53 -20.67 -17.42
CA ILE A 69 -23.52 -19.36 -18.08
C ILE A 69 -24.44 -19.43 -19.30
N TYR A 70 -25.40 -18.51 -19.36
CA TYR A 70 -26.42 -18.48 -20.39
C TYR A 70 -26.27 -17.23 -21.25
N ILE A 71 -26.58 -17.33 -22.54
CA ILE A 71 -26.76 -16.14 -23.40
C ILE A 71 -28.26 -15.85 -23.45
N ARG A 72 -28.64 -14.62 -23.12
CA ARG A 72 -30.02 -14.14 -23.08
C ARG A 72 -30.22 -13.05 -24.11
N GLU A 73 -31.43 -12.93 -24.64
CA GLU A 73 -31.86 -11.83 -25.50
C GLU A 73 -32.59 -10.76 -24.68
N ASN A 74 -32.62 -9.51 -25.17
CA ASN A 74 -33.46 -8.46 -24.60
C ASN A 74 -34.93 -8.90 -24.56
N GLY A 75 -35.55 -8.80 -23.39
CA GLY A 75 -36.91 -9.27 -23.15
C GLY A 75 -36.99 -10.68 -22.55
N ASP A 76 -35.89 -11.42 -22.48
CA ASP A 76 -35.83 -12.67 -21.73
C ASP A 76 -35.95 -12.42 -20.23
N THR A 77 -36.56 -13.37 -19.54
CA THR A 77 -36.64 -13.37 -18.08
C THR A 77 -35.39 -14.00 -17.48
N VAL A 78 -34.76 -13.27 -16.57
CA VAL A 78 -33.70 -13.79 -15.68
C VAL A 78 -34.25 -13.99 -14.27
N PRO A 79 -33.62 -14.86 -13.47
CA PRO A 79 -33.95 -14.98 -12.06
C PRO A 79 -33.90 -13.64 -11.32
N GLY A 80 -34.98 -13.31 -10.62
CA GLY A 80 -35.09 -12.11 -9.80
C GLY A 80 -34.62 -12.34 -8.36
N SER A 81 -35.08 -11.46 -7.47
CA SER A 81 -34.63 -11.45 -6.07
C SER A 81 -35.06 -12.67 -5.23
N ALA A 82 -36.05 -13.44 -5.70
CA ALA A 82 -36.53 -14.67 -5.08
C ALA A 82 -36.68 -15.79 -6.13
N ALA A 83 -36.73 -17.05 -5.69
CA ALA A 83 -36.83 -18.22 -6.58
C ALA A 83 -38.11 -18.28 -7.45
N ALA A 84 -39.08 -17.37 -7.23
CA ALA A 84 -40.29 -17.22 -8.01
C ALA A 84 -40.44 -15.82 -8.65
N ASP A 85 -39.44 -14.94 -8.46
CA ASP A 85 -39.40 -13.64 -9.12
C ASP A 85 -38.70 -13.80 -10.46
N ASP A 86 -39.31 -13.30 -11.52
CA ASP A 86 -38.68 -13.17 -12.84
C ASP A 86 -38.50 -11.67 -13.13
N VAL A 87 -37.32 -11.30 -13.61
CA VAL A 87 -36.99 -9.94 -14.04
C VAL A 87 -36.76 -9.96 -15.54
N VAL A 88 -37.34 -9.00 -16.25
CA VAL A 88 -37.07 -8.81 -17.68
C VAL A 88 -36.01 -7.74 -17.82
N LEU A 89 -34.90 -8.09 -18.47
CA LEU A 89 -33.84 -7.15 -18.80
C LEU A 89 -34.00 -6.70 -20.25
N THR A 90 -33.84 -5.40 -20.47
CA THR A 90 -33.88 -4.77 -21.79
C THR A 90 -32.66 -3.89 -21.96
N ASP A 91 -32.48 -3.39 -23.19
CA ASP A 91 -31.49 -2.36 -23.53
C ASP A 91 -30.02 -2.81 -23.39
N ALA A 92 -29.75 -4.11 -23.38
CA ALA A 92 -28.39 -4.62 -23.59
C ALA A 92 -27.86 -4.19 -24.98
N SER A 93 -26.57 -3.88 -25.07
CA SER A 93 -25.86 -3.69 -26.33
C SER A 93 -25.98 -4.96 -27.18
N GLY A 94 -26.05 -4.81 -28.51
CA GLY A 94 -26.21 -5.95 -29.41
C GLY A 94 -27.54 -6.72 -29.29
N GLY A 95 -28.38 -6.42 -28.30
CA GLY A 95 -29.63 -7.12 -28.01
C GLY A 95 -29.48 -8.37 -27.13
N LYS A 96 -28.28 -8.66 -26.62
CA LYS A 96 -27.96 -9.89 -25.87
C LYS A 96 -27.06 -9.61 -24.68
N PHE A 97 -26.95 -10.57 -23.77
CA PHE A 97 -26.03 -10.51 -22.63
C PHE A 97 -25.68 -11.91 -22.11
N ALA A 98 -24.54 -12.01 -21.42
CA ALA A 98 -24.14 -13.21 -20.70
C ALA A 98 -24.67 -13.18 -19.26
N ASP A 99 -25.48 -14.17 -18.91
CA ASP A 99 -26.14 -14.35 -17.63
C ASP A 99 -25.35 -15.37 -16.79
N PHE A 100 -24.65 -14.86 -15.75
CA PHE A 100 -23.98 -15.66 -14.73
C PHE A 100 -24.88 -15.85 -13.48
N SER A 101 -26.17 -15.53 -13.55
CA SER A 101 -27.08 -15.64 -12.42
C SER A 101 -27.64 -17.07 -12.31
N ASP A 102 -27.33 -17.75 -11.19
CA ASP A 102 -28.01 -18.97 -10.77
C ASP A 102 -28.44 -18.79 -9.30
N PRO A 103 -29.72 -18.52 -9.01
CA PRO A 103 -30.19 -18.29 -7.64
C PRO A 103 -30.03 -19.59 -6.85
N VAL A 104 -29.03 -19.65 -5.95
CA VAL A 104 -28.86 -20.80 -5.08
C VAL A 104 -30.12 -20.96 -4.20
N ALA A 105 -30.89 -22.03 -4.46
CA ALA A 105 -32.20 -22.29 -3.85
C ALA A 105 -32.23 -22.40 -2.31
N ASN A 106 -31.07 -22.39 -1.63
CA ASN A 106 -30.96 -22.46 -0.17
C ASN A 106 -30.10 -21.31 0.37
N TYR A 107 -30.68 -20.10 0.33
CA TYR A 107 -30.21 -18.95 1.07
C TYR A 107 -30.25 -19.22 2.59
N LYS A 108 -29.08 -19.21 3.26
CA LYS A 108 -28.99 -19.10 4.73
C LYS A 108 -28.01 -18.01 5.11
N THR A 109 -28.55 -16.91 5.64
CA THR A 109 -27.78 -15.89 6.36
C THR A 109 -27.18 -16.49 7.63
N GLY A 110 -25.87 -16.36 7.83
CA GLY A 110 -25.23 -16.78 9.08
C GLY A 110 -23.70 -16.83 9.02
N SER A 111 -23.07 -16.56 10.16
CA SER A 111 -21.61 -16.65 10.39
C SER A 111 -21.19 -18.08 10.74
N GLY A 112 -21.20 -18.99 9.75
CA GLY A 112 -20.80 -20.39 9.93
C GLY A 112 -19.93 -20.94 8.80
N SER A 113 -19.04 -21.88 9.14
CA SER A 113 -18.09 -22.56 8.25
C SER A 113 -18.70 -23.38 7.11
N ASN A 114 -20.02 -23.54 7.08
CA ASN A 114 -20.74 -24.42 6.17
C ASN A 114 -21.31 -23.70 4.94
N ASN A 115 -20.97 -22.41 4.74
CA ASN A 115 -21.38 -21.60 3.61
C ASN A 115 -20.33 -21.54 2.48
N ASN A 116 -19.28 -22.37 2.55
CA ASN A 116 -18.02 -22.20 1.82
C ASN A 116 -17.85 -23.12 0.58
N THR A 117 -18.92 -23.48 -0.13
CA THR A 117 -18.75 -24.30 -1.34
C THR A 117 -19.47 -23.69 -2.52
N ILE A 118 -18.70 -23.00 -3.38
CA ILE A 118 -19.03 -22.91 -4.80
C ILE A 118 -19.16 -24.36 -5.29
N PRO A 119 -20.29 -24.78 -5.87
CA PRO A 119 -20.45 -26.12 -6.40
C PRO A 119 -19.28 -26.47 -7.34
N SER A 120 -18.82 -27.72 -7.32
CA SER A 120 -17.75 -28.18 -8.20
C SER A 120 -18.16 -27.94 -9.66
N GLY A 121 -17.56 -26.92 -10.29
CA GLY A 121 -17.98 -26.45 -11.61
C GLY A 121 -17.50 -25.04 -11.95
N GLN A 122 -17.47 -24.12 -10.97
CA GLN A 122 -17.07 -22.70 -11.09
C GLN A 122 -17.44 -22.03 -12.43
N ASP A 123 -18.50 -21.23 -12.42
CA ASP A 123 -18.95 -20.49 -13.60
C ASP A 123 -17.84 -19.55 -14.09
N LYS A 124 -17.35 -19.82 -15.30
CA LYS A 124 -16.25 -19.09 -15.93
C LYS A 124 -16.54 -18.86 -17.39
N ALA A 125 -16.20 -17.69 -17.90
CA ALA A 125 -16.15 -17.43 -19.34
C ALA A 125 -14.79 -16.85 -19.72
N SER A 126 -14.36 -17.11 -20.96
CA SER A 126 -13.08 -16.64 -21.50
C SER A 126 -13.27 -16.01 -22.87
N TRP A 127 -12.68 -14.84 -23.05
CA TRP A 127 -12.71 -14.05 -24.28
C TRP A 127 -11.31 -13.92 -24.87
N SER A 128 -11.25 -13.78 -26.19
CA SER A 128 -10.01 -13.52 -26.93
C SER A 128 -9.95 -12.04 -27.24
N VAL A 129 -8.93 -11.35 -26.74
CA VAL A 129 -8.73 -9.92 -26.95
C VAL A 129 -7.44 -9.70 -27.72
N ILE A 130 -7.48 -8.94 -28.82
CA ILE A 130 -6.30 -8.64 -29.61
C ILE A 130 -5.96 -7.16 -29.42
N VAL A 131 -4.77 -6.88 -28.92
CA VAL A 131 -4.29 -5.51 -28.68
C VAL A 131 -3.07 -5.16 -29.54
N PRO A 132 -2.89 -3.90 -29.94
CA PRO A 132 -1.88 -3.51 -30.91
C PRO A 132 -0.46 -3.39 -30.33
N ALA A 133 -0.33 -3.25 -29.01
CA ALA A 133 0.93 -3.09 -28.29
C ALA A 133 0.85 -3.71 -26.89
N ALA A 134 2.01 -4.00 -26.30
CA ALA A 134 2.09 -4.35 -24.88
C ALA A 134 1.93 -3.08 -24.03
N GLY A 135 1.25 -3.17 -22.90
CA GLY A 135 1.05 -2.03 -22.00
C GLY A 135 -0.13 -2.19 -21.04
N VAL A 136 -0.49 -1.11 -20.37
CA VAL A 136 -1.64 -1.07 -19.46
C VAL A 136 -2.93 -0.75 -20.23
N TYR A 137 -3.96 -1.56 -19.98
CA TYR A 137 -5.29 -1.42 -20.54
C TYR A 137 -6.34 -1.39 -19.41
N GLU A 138 -7.36 -0.56 -19.57
CA GLU A 138 -8.56 -0.58 -18.75
C GLU A 138 -9.55 -1.60 -19.33
N LEU A 139 -10.08 -2.48 -18.47
CA LEU A 139 -11.22 -3.33 -18.77
C LEU A 139 -12.45 -2.69 -18.14
N ALA A 140 -13.33 -2.08 -18.94
CA ALA A 140 -14.54 -1.43 -18.47
C ALA A 140 -15.79 -2.29 -18.74
N PHE A 141 -16.27 -2.98 -17.70
CA PHE A 141 -17.39 -3.90 -17.75
C PHE A 141 -18.73 -3.19 -17.63
N LYS A 142 -19.65 -3.48 -18.56
CA LYS A 142 -21.06 -3.07 -18.51
C LYS A 142 -21.90 -4.22 -17.99
N TYR A 143 -22.57 -4.03 -16.86
CA TYR A 143 -23.23 -5.15 -16.17
C TYR A 143 -24.49 -4.72 -15.41
N ASN A 144 -25.34 -5.68 -15.05
CA ASN A 144 -26.38 -5.51 -14.03
C ASN A 144 -26.42 -6.75 -13.11
N ASN A 145 -27.12 -6.66 -11.98
CA ASN A 145 -27.27 -7.82 -11.08
C ASN A 145 -28.63 -7.78 -10.34
N PRO A 146 -29.68 -8.39 -10.93
CA PRO A 146 -31.05 -8.35 -10.42
C PRO A 146 -31.35 -9.49 -9.42
N ALA A 147 -30.45 -10.46 -9.28
CA ALA A 147 -30.66 -11.67 -8.48
C ALA A 147 -30.32 -11.43 -6.99
N THR A 148 -31.11 -12.07 -6.13
CA THR A 148 -30.98 -12.15 -4.65
C THR A 148 -31.48 -10.97 -3.80
N LYS A 149 -32.52 -11.25 -3.00
CA LYS A 149 -32.98 -10.45 -1.86
C LYS A 149 -32.12 -10.78 -0.64
N VAL A 150 -31.45 -9.78 -0.06
CA VAL A 150 -30.90 -9.90 1.29
C VAL A 150 -31.89 -9.34 2.33
N GLU A 151 -32.09 -10.07 3.43
CA GLU A 151 -32.72 -9.50 4.62
C GLU A 151 -31.74 -8.52 5.27
N GLY A 152 -31.98 -7.22 5.07
CA GLY A 152 -31.23 -6.15 5.74
C GLY A 152 -31.10 -4.88 4.91
N TYR A 153 -30.50 -3.86 5.53
CA TYR A 153 -30.09 -2.54 5.05
C TYR A 153 -29.92 -2.40 3.52
N ARG A 154 -30.17 -1.20 2.97
CA ARG A 154 -29.44 -0.72 1.78
C ARG A 154 -27.96 -1.05 2.00
N ASN A 155 -27.37 -1.96 1.22
CA ASN A 155 -25.95 -2.36 1.28
C ASN A 155 -25.52 -3.39 2.35
N VAL A 156 -26.31 -4.42 2.71
CA VAL A 156 -25.76 -5.56 3.48
C VAL A 156 -24.87 -6.41 2.60
N ARG A 157 -23.57 -6.06 2.54
CA ARG A 157 -22.49 -6.84 1.95
C ARG A 157 -22.86 -7.43 0.57
N ASP A 158 -23.14 -6.55 -0.37
CA ASP A 158 -23.52 -6.84 -1.76
C ASP A 158 -22.31 -6.79 -2.72
N GLU A 159 -21.19 -7.38 -2.30
CA GLU A 159 -20.01 -7.56 -3.15
C GLU A 159 -20.14 -8.91 -3.88
N ARG A 160 -20.25 -8.90 -5.21
CA ARG A 160 -20.00 -10.09 -6.03
C ARG A 160 -18.64 -9.98 -6.65
N ASN A 161 -17.69 -10.65 -6.01
CA ASN A 161 -16.32 -10.66 -6.44
C ASN A 161 -16.16 -11.69 -7.56
N SER A 162 -15.66 -11.22 -8.70
CA SER A 162 -15.23 -12.08 -9.78
C SER A 162 -13.72 -11.97 -9.91
N ARG A 163 -13.07 -13.11 -10.13
CA ARG A 163 -11.64 -13.16 -10.31
C ARG A 163 -11.33 -13.00 -11.80
N ILE A 164 -10.48 -12.03 -12.14
CA ILE A 164 -10.09 -11.73 -13.53
C ILE A 164 -8.68 -12.25 -13.80
N ILE A 165 -8.59 -13.24 -14.67
CA ILE A 165 -7.35 -13.93 -15.05
C ILE A 165 -6.97 -13.54 -16.49
N ILE A 166 -5.69 -13.30 -16.72
CA ILE A 166 -5.12 -12.87 -18.00
C ILE A 166 -4.20 -13.95 -18.54
N ASN A 167 -4.41 -14.40 -19.77
CA ASN A 167 -3.60 -15.40 -20.46
C ASN A 167 -3.57 -16.81 -19.85
N ASP A 168 -4.56 -17.14 -19.01
CA ASP A 168 -4.89 -18.51 -18.62
C ASP A 168 -6.40 -18.77 -18.75
N ASP A 169 -6.76 -19.75 -19.58
CA ASP A 169 -8.14 -20.15 -19.86
C ASP A 169 -8.58 -21.41 -19.09
N LYS A 170 -7.68 -21.97 -18.26
CA LYS A 170 -7.95 -23.05 -17.29
C LYS A 170 -7.42 -22.72 -15.88
N PRO A 171 -7.68 -21.51 -15.35
CA PRO A 171 -7.15 -21.14 -14.07
C PRO A 171 -7.66 -22.06 -12.97
N ASP A 172 -6.73 -22.43 -12.10
CA ASP A 172 -7.04 -23.10 -10.85
C ASP A 172 -7.41 -22.03 -9.82
N PHE A 173 -8.70 -21.74 -9.71
CA PHE A 173 -9.20 -20.78 -8.72
C PHE A 173 -9.02 -21.27 -7.27
N THR A 174 -8.58 -22.51 -7.04
CA THR A 174 -8.13 -22.93 -5.69
C THR A 174 -6.69 -22.54 -5.41
N ASN A 175 -5.92 -22.21 -6.45
CA ASN A 175 -4.60 -21.62 -6.32
C ASN A 175 -4.74 -20.12 -6.05
N THR A 176 -4.48 -19.74 -4.79
CA THR A 176 -4.49 -18.34 -4.36
C THR A 176 -3.30 -17.53 -4.88
N MET A 177 -2.33 -18.19 -5.50
CA MET A 177 -1.10 -17.62 -6.02
C MET A 177 -0.97 -17.92 -7.52
N ASP A 178 -2.02 -17.75 -8.31
CA ASP A 178 -1.93 -17.89 -9.78
C ASP A 178 -1.17 -16.70 -10.39
N PRO A 179 -0.07 -16.89 -11.13
CA PRO A 179 0.71 -15.80 -11.74
C PRO A 179 -0.08 -14.94 -12.74
N HIS A 180 -1.07 -15.52 -13.40
CA HIS A 180 -1.87 -14.88 -14.46
C HIS A 180 -2.97 -13.97 -13.95
N TRP A 181 -3.02 -13.78 -12.63
CA TRP A 181 -4.20 -13.21 -12.03
C TRP A 181 -4.09 -11.70 -11.80
N ALA A 182 -4.99 -10.95 -12.43
CA ALA A 182 -4.98 -9.49 -12.40
C ALA A 182 -5.63 -8.86 -11.16
N GLY A 183 -6.63 -9.51 -10.56
CA GLY A 183 -7.30 -9.01 -9.35
C GLY A 183 -8.78 -9.38 -9.24
N TRP A 184 -9.45 -8.78 -8.26
CA TRP A 184 -10.90 -8.87 -8.06
C TRP A 184 -11.63 -7.75 -8.78
N MET A 185 -12.66 -8.10 -9.54
CA MET A 185 -13.68 -7.18 -10.03
C MET A 185 -14.91 -7.26 -9.12
N ILE A 186 -15.34 -6.11 -8.59
CA ILE A 186 -16.53 -6.03 -7.72
C ILE A 186 -17.74 -5.66 -8.57
N PHE A 187 -18.68 -6.57 -8.72
CA PHE A 187 -19.97 -6.27 -9.35
C PHE A 187 -21.02 -5.99 -8.27
N ASN A 188 -21.45 -4.73 -8.16
CA ASN A 188 -22.42 -4.29 -7.14
C ASN A 188 -23.83 -4.77 -7.46
N MET A 189 -24.56 -5.21 -6.43
CA MET A 189 -25.94 -5.70 -6.59
C MET A 189 -27.02 -4.62 -6.44
N SER A 190 -26.69 -3.45 -5.91
CA SER A 190 -27.67 -2.39 -5.64
C SER A 190 -27.72 -1.38 -6.80
N GLY A 191 -28.93 -1.18 -7.32
CA GLY A 191 -29.29 -0.09 -8.22
C GLY A 191 -30.11 0.92 -7.45
N TYR A 192 -29.79 2.21 -7.56
CA TYR A 192 -30.51 3.25 -6.83
C TYR A 192 -31.94 3.40 -7.33
N ILE A 193 -32.90 3.46 -6.41
CA ILE A 193 -34.22 4.04 -6.66
C ILE A 193 -34.51 5.28 -5.78
N ASP A 194 -33.65 5.60 -4.79
CA ASP A 194 -33.88 6.71 -3.84
C ASP A 194 -32.62 7.55 -3.52
N SER A 195 -32.79 8.87 -3.38
CA SER A 195 -31.77 9.84 -2.96
C SER A 195 -31.36 9.67 -1.48
N TYR A 196 -30.05 9.70 -1.17
CA TYR A 196 -29.54 9.71 0.21
C TYR A 196 -29.76 11.08 0.87
N ASN A 197 -30.20 11.11 2.14
CA ASN A 197 -30.29 12.34 2.94
C ASN A 197 -29.35 12.24 4.17
N PRO A 198 -28.25 13.00 4.20
CA PRO A 198 -27.27 12.95 5.31
C PRO A 198 -27.83 13.46 6.65
N GLU A 199 -28.85 14.33 6.65
CA GLU A 199 -29.40 14.94 7.87
C GLU A 199 -30.23 13.95 8.70
N THR A 200 -30.89 13.01 8.02
CA THR A 200 -31.76 12.00 8.65
C THR A 200 -31.12 10.62 8.72
N ASN A 201 -30.04 10.39 7.97
CA ASN A 201 -29.38 9.09 7.84
C ASN A 201 -28.01 9.08 8.53
N THR A 202 -28.03 9.29 9.85
CA THR A 202 -26.83 9.47 10.69
C THR A 202 -26.30 8.18 11.32
N SER A 203 -26.97 7.04 11.10
CA SER A 203 -26.73 5.82 11.88
C SER A 203 -26.52 4.57 11.03
N LEU A 204 -25.53 3.80 11.47
CA LEU A 204 -25.22 2.39 11.24
C LEU A 204 -26.39 1.41 11.54
N THR A 205 -27.67 1.82 11.45
CA THR A 205 -28.87 0.99 11.67
C THR A 205 -29.60 0.68 10.37
N PRO A 206 -30.27 -0.49 10.27
CA PRO A 206 -30.99 -0.86 9.07
C PRO A 206 -32.12 0.13 8.92
N GLN A 207 -32.26 0.71 7.72
CA GLN A 207 -33.40 1.52 7.36
C GLN A 207 -34.66 0.65 7.37
N THR A 208 -35.21 0.43 8.56
CA THR A 208 -36.51 -0.22 8.78
C THR A 208 -37.60 0.80 9.10
N ASP A 209 -37.23 2.07 9.28
CA ASP A 209 -38.08 3.13 9.82
C ASP A 209 -38.79 3.99 8.77
N ASN A 210 -38.40 3.93 7.50
CA ASN A 210 -38.94 4.83 6.46
C ASN A 210 -39.95 4.20 5.50
N GLY A 211 -40.37 2.94 5.71
CA GLY A 211 -41.41 2.31 4.89
C GLY A 211 -41.04 2.07 3.41
N PHE A 212 -39.76 2.17 3.05
CA PHE A 212 -39.28 1.78 1.72
C PHE A 212 -39.33 0.26 1.56
N ALA A 213 -39.86 -0.20 0.43
CA ALA A 213 -39.87 -1.61 0.08
C ALA A 213 -38.43 -2.13 -0.03
N ASN A 214 -38.21 -3.42 0.27
CA ASN A 214 -36.93 -4.10 0.06
C ASN A 214 -36.29 -3.66 -1.28
N VAL A 215 -34.99 -3.40 -1.30
CA VAL A 215 -34.26 -3.10 -2.54
C VAL A 215 -34.49 -4.30 -3.48
N LYS A 216 -35.24 -4.08 -4.55
CA LYS A 216 -35.31 -5.04 -5.66
C LYS A 216 -33.96 -4.96 -6.37
N GLY A 217 -33.40 -6.10 -6.77
CA GLY A 217 -32.06 -6.16 -7.40
C GLY A 217 -31.90 -5.19 -8.58
N ASN A 218 -30.65 -4.84 -8.86
CA ASN A 218 -30.29 -3.83 -9.85
C ASN A 218 -30.60 -4.28 -11.27
N THR A 219 -31.58 -3.64 -11.92
CA THR A 219 -31.91 -3.86 -13.33
C THR A 219 -31.27 -2.84 -14.27
N ALA A 220 -30.55 -1.84 -13.73
CA ALA A 220 -29.86 -0.84 -14.55
C ALA A 220 -28.48 -1.35 -14.95
N TRP A 221 -28.06 -1.02 -16.17
CA TRP A 221 -26.71 -1.32 -16.66
C TRP A 221 -25.70 -0.33 -16.08
N ASN A 222 -24.81 -0.80 -15.20
CA ASN A 222 -23.77 -0.04 -14.52
C ASN A 222 -22.40 -0.35 -15.10
N ASN A 223 -21.41 0.47 -14.74
CA ASN A 223 -20.03 0.25 -15.14
C ASN A 223 -19.19 -0.13 -13.93
N ASN A 224 -18.18 -0.97 -14.13
CA ASN A 224 -17.01 -1.02 -13.26
C ASN A 224 -15.78 -1.33 -14.10
N TYR A 225 -14.60 -0.91 -13.66
CA TYR A 225 -13.39 -1.10 -14.43
C TYR A 225 -12.18 -1.45 -13.58
N MET A 226 -11.20 -2.10 -14.22
CA MET A 226 -9.90 -2.40 -13.63
C MET A 226 -8.79 -2.24 -14.67
N ASN A 227 -7.60 -1.93 -14.19
CA ASN A 227 -6.41 -1.81 -15.04
C ASN A 227 -5.67 -3.14 -15.06
N VAL A 228 -5.27 -3.59 -16.24
CA VAL A 228 -4.51 -4.83 -16.44
C VAL A 228 -3.37 -4.59 -17.42
N TRP A 229 -2.32 -5.38 -17.34
CA TRP A 229 -1.33 -5.42 -18.42
C TRP A 229 -1.81 -6.38 -19.50
N LEU A 230 -1.59 -6.06 -20.77
CA LEU A 230 -1.82 -6.99 -21.88
C LEU A 230 -0.60 -7.01 -22.78
N GLU A 231 -0.29 -8.18 -23.34
CA GLU A 231 0.81 -8.35 -24.29
C GLU A 231 0.37 -8.01 -25.71
N LYS A 232 1.29 -7.55 -26.57
CA LYS A 232 0.96 -7.29 -27.97
C LYS A 232 0.40 -8.54 -28.65
N GLY A 233 -0.71 -8.38 -29.37
CA GLY A 233 -1.38 -9.47 -30.07
C GLY A 233 -2.49 -10.08 -29.23
N LYS A 234 -2.65 -11.40 -29.31
CA LYS A 234 -3.77 -12.11 -28.70
C LYS A 234 -3.52 -12.36 -27.21
N ASN A 235 -4.46 -11.93 -26.39
CA ASN A 235 -4.56 -12.25 -24.97
C ASN A 235 -5.87 -13.01 -24.70
N THR A 236 -5.90 -13.75 -23.59
CA THR A 236 -7.14 -14.30 -23.03
C THR A 236 -7.52 -13.49 -21.81
N ILE A 237 -8.80 -13.13 -21.69
CA ILE A 237 -9.37 -12.59 -20.46
C ILE A 237 -10.38 -13.61 -19.96
N THR A 238 -10.23 -14.05 -18.72
CA THR A 238 -11.11 -15.04 -18.09
C THR A 238 -11.72 -14.47 -16.83
N LEU A 239 -13.04 -14.40 -16.80
CA LEU A 239 -13.83 -14.04 -15.61
C LEU A 239 -14.31 -15.33 -14.99
N GLY A 240 -13.97 -15.55 -13.72
CA GLY A 240 -14.48 -16.67 -12.93
C GLY A 240 -15.18 -16.19 -11.68
N MET A 241 -16.33 -16.80 -11.37
CA MET A 241 -17.00 -16.61 -10.10
C MET A 241 -16.22 -17.32 -8.99
N GLU A 242 -15.67 -16.54 -8.06
CA GLU A 242 -14.93 -17.05 -6.90
C GLU A 242 -15.28 -16.24 -5.64
N ALA A 243 -15.51 -16.93 -4.52
CA ALA A 243 -15.73 -16.30 -3.24
C ALA A 243 -14.40 -16.23 -2.51
N PRO A 244 -13.98 -15.08 -1.97
CA PRO A 244 -12.82 -15.04 -1.10
C PRO A 244 -12.99 -16.02 0.07
N PRO A 245 -11.90 -16.59 0.63
CA PRO A 245 -11.99 -17.50 1.76
C PRO A 245 -12.82 -16.93 2.93
N GLY A 246 -13.78 -17.72 3.43
CA GLY A 246 -14.71 -17.27 4.48
C GLY A 246 -15.89 -16.42 3.97
N GLN A 247 -16.03 -16.31 2.65
CA GLN A 247 -17.13 -15.65 1.97
C GLN A 247 -17.89 -16.64 1.09
N ALA A 248 -19.13 -16.30 0.76
CA ALA A 248 -19.96 -17.09 -0.12
C ALA A 248 -20.33 -16.24 -1.33
N VAL A 249 -20.19 -16.82 -2.53
CA VAL A 249 -20.68 -16.27 -3.80
C VAL A 249 -21.96 -17.00 -4.12
N TYR A 250 -23.03 -16.23 -4.30
CA TYR A 250 -24.40 -16.73 -4.39
C TYR A 250 -25.03 -16.51 -5.77
N ASP A 251 -24.55 -15.55 -6.55
CA ASP A 251 -24.91 -15.26 -7.94
C ASP A 251 -23.76 -14.48 -8.62
N GLY A 252 -23.77 -14.44 -9.96
CA GLY A 252 -22.88 -13.64 -10.78
C GLY A 252 -23.62 -12.53 -11.53
N PRO A 253 -22.89 -11.60 -12.18
CA PRO A 253 -23.51 -10.50 -12.91
C PRO A 253 -24.21 -10.99 -14.19
N ASN A 254 -25.18 -10.23 -14.68
CA ASN A 254 -25.45 -10.22 -16.11
C ASN A 254 -24.47 -9.24 -16.75
N LEU A 255 -23.64 -9.72 -17.66
CA LEU A 255 -22.64 -8.94 -18.36
C LEU A 255 -23.11 -8.64 -19.78
N ASP A 256 -23.15 -7.36 -20.16
CA ASP A 256 -23.54 -6.88 -21.49
C ASP A 256 -22.31 -6.93 -22.42
N TYR A 257 -21.30 -6.12 -22.11
CA TYR A 257 -20.04 -6.09 -22.82
C TYR A 257 -18.94 -5.60 -21.88
N PHE A 258 -17.69 -5.63 -22.34
CA PHE A 258 -16.63 -4.84 -21.74
C PHE A 258 -15.77 -4.17 -22.81
N ASP A 259 -15.41 -2.90 -22.57
CA ASP A 259 -14.46 -2.19 -23.40
C ASP A 259 -13.04 -2.46 -22.91
N VAL A 260 -12.10 -2.61 -23.84
CA VAL A 260 -10.66 -2.74 -23.59
C VAL A 260 -9.98 -1.52 -24.17
N THR A 261 -9.54 -0.60 -23.30
CA THR A 261 -8.99 0.69 -23.68
C THR A 261 -7.52 0.78 -23.29
N TYR A 262 -6.64 1.15 -24.21
CA TYR A 262 -5.25 1.44 -23.88
C TYR A 262 -5.19 2.70 -23.02
N ILE A 263 -4.57 2.59 -21.84
CA ILE A 263 -4.37 3.69 -20.90
C ILE A 263 -2.90 3.82 -20.48
N GLY A 264 -1.98 3.12 -21.16
CA GLY A 264 -0.56 3.18 -20.83
C GLY A 264 0.07 4.56 -21.03
N ASP A 265 -0.59 5.45 -21.77
CA ASP A 265 -0.23 6.87 -21.89
C ASP A 265 -0.68 7.73 -20.69
N GLN A 266 -1.48 7.17 -19.78
CA GLN A 266 -1.82 7.79 -18.49
C GLN A 266 -0.86 7.39 -17.37
N TYR A 267 0.06 6.45 -17.63
CA TYR A 267 1.12 6.03 -16.72
C TYR A 267 2.37 6.85 -17.03
N VAL A 268 3.13 7.21 -15.99
CA VAL A 268 4.45 7.83 -16.20
C VAL A 268 5.42 6.82 -16.79
N SER A 269 6.42 7.28 -17.52
CA SER A 269 7.52 6.41 -17.94
C SER A 269 8.46 6.10 -16.77
N GLU A 270 9.23 5.01 -16.87
CA GLU A 270 10.09 4.54 -15.78
C GLU A 270 11.20 5.56 -15.44
N ASP A 271 11.60 6.42 -16.38
CA ASP A 271 12.56 7.51 -16.18
C ASP A 271 11.98 8.73 -15.42
N GLU A 272 10.65 8.84 -15.29
CA GLU A 272 10.00 9.86 -14.48
C GLU A 272 9.86 9.45 -13.00
N ILE A 273 10.13 8.18 -12.67
CA ILE A 273 10.08 7.69 -11.29
C ILE A 273 11.32 8.22 -10.56
N PRO A 274 11.16 8.83 -9.36
CA PRO A 274 12.28 9.41 -8.61
C PRO A 274 13.10 8.33 -7.90
N TYR A 275 13.72 7.43 -8.65
CA TYR A 275 14.59 6.39 -8.11
C TYR A 275 15.79 6.98 -7.39
N LEU A 276 16.16 6.32 -6.29
CA LEU A 276 17.31 6.65 -5.48
C LEU A 276 18.55 5.96 -6.03
N GLY A 277 19.68 6.67 -6.05
CA GLY A 277 20.99 6.07 -6.34
C GLY A 277 21.46 5.18 -5.19
N ASP A 278 22.32 4.20 -5.48
CA ASP A 278 22.87 3.26 -4.49
C ASP A 278 23.64 3.93 -3.33
N ASP A 279 24.03 5.20 -3.52
CA ASP A 279 24.70 6.03 -2.54
C ASP A 279 23.78 6.98 -1.76
N PHE A 280 22.47 6.86 -1.93
CA PHE A 280 21.50 7.61 -1.15
C PHE A 280 21.66 7.28 0.34
N VAL A 281 21.57 8.30 1.19
CA VAL A 281 21.66 8.17 2.64
C VAL A 281 20.30 8.50 3.23
N PHE A 282 19.69 7.53 3.92
CA PHE A 282 18.39 7.74 4.54
C PHE A 282 18.48 8.64 5.77
N GLN A 283 17.38 9.31 6.02
CA GLN A 283 17.23 10.28 7.09
C GLN A 283 16.54 9.62 8.28
N HIS A 284 17.13 9.83 9.46
CA HIS A 284 16.72 9.14 10.68
C HIS A 284 16.58 10.08 11.90
N PRO A 285 15.50 9.92 12.69
CA PRO A 285 14.26 9.23 12.33
C PRO A 285 13.64 9.85 11.07
N GLY A 286 13.06 9.04 10.18
CA GLY A 286 12.49 9.54 8.93
C GLY A 286 11.38 8.68 8.34
N VAL A 287 10.65 7.95 9.19
CA VAL A 287 9.45 7.20 8.80
C VAL A 287 8.20 8.05 9.02
N TYR A 288 7.50 7.94 10.15
CA TYR A 288 6.37 8.84 10.50
C TYR A 288 6.77 9.99 11.42
N PHE A 289 7.99 9.93 11.95
CA PHE A 289 8.53 10.97 12.80
C PHE A 289 9.88 11.38 12.27
N THR A 290 10.08 12.68 12.07
CA THR A 290 11.39 13.29 12.09
C THR A 290 11.72 13.76 13.51
N LEU A 291 13.00 14.06 13.78
CA LEU A 291 13.38 14.71 15.03
C LEU A 291 12.62 16.03 15.25
N GLU A 292 12.29 16.73 14.18
CA GLU A 292 11.59 18.01 14.28
C GLU A 292 10.15 17.84 14.72
N ASP A 293 9.46 16.82 14.20
CA ASP A 293 8.07 16.52 14.58
C ASP A 293 8.02 16.12 16.05
N LEU A 294 9.01 15.32 16.50
CA LEU A 294 9.14 14.97 17.91
C LEU A 294 9.36 16.19 18.82
N GLU A 295 10.19 17.16 18.42
CA GLU A 295 10.35 18.41 19.18
C GLU A 295 9.08 19.27 19.18
N ASN A 296 8.38 19.35 18.05
CA ASN A 296 7.13 20.10 17.96
C ASN A 296 6.02 19.50 18.83
N ILE A 297 5.86 18.17 18.80
CA ILE A 297 4.94 17.45 19.69
C ILE A 297 5.34 17.73 21.14
N LYS A 298 6.64 17.61 21.48
CA LYS A 298 7.15 17.82 22.84
C LYS A 298 6.85 19.23 23.36
N ALA A 299 7.02 20.25 22.52
CA ALA A 299 6.75 21.64 22.90
C ALA A 299 5.25 21.92 23.16
N ASN A 300 4.35 21.15 22.53
CA ASN A 300 2.90 21.37 22.58
C ASN A 300 2.13 20.31 23.38
N LYS A 301 2.80 19.25 23.87
CA LYS A 301 2.17 18.09 24.52
C LYS A 301 1.33 18.42 25.76
N ASP A 302 1.58 19.56 26.40
CA ASP A 302 0.85 20.00 27.60
C ASP A 302 -0.30 20.99 27.27
N ASN A 303 -0.50 21.33 25.98
CA ASN A 303 -1.55 22.22 25.52
C ASN A 303 -2.79 21.45 25.02
N MET A 304 -3.78 21.27 25.91
CA MET A 304 -5.02 20.52 25.64
C MET A 304 -5.95 21.17 24.60
N ASP A 305 -5.71 22.40 24.19
CA ASP A 305 -6.49 23.06 23.12
C ASP A 305 -6.03 22.60 21.72
N THR A 306 -4.87 21.94 21.63
CA THR A 306 -4.28 21.46 20.38
C THR A 306 -4.46 19.94 20.20
N VAL A 307 -4.29 19.46 18.97
CA VAL A 307 -4.23 18.01 18.70
C VAL A 307 -3.06 17.34 19.42
N TYR A 308 -1.94 18.06 19.62
CA TYR A 308 -0.76 17.54 20.30
C TYR A 308 -1.04 17.17 21.75
N GLY A 309 -1.64 18.08 22.53
CA GLY A 309 -1.95 17.79 23.92
C GLY A 309 -2.99 16.68 24.09
N LYS A 310 -4.02 16.66 23.23
CA LYS A 310 -5.04 15.60 23.24
C LYS A 310 -4.45 14.24 22.85
N GLY A 311 -3.65 14.18 21.80
CA GLY A 311 -3.00 12.95 21.35
C GLY A 311 -1.96 12.43 22.34
N TYR A 312 -1.20 13.32 22.97
CA TYR A 312 -0.27 12.96 24.03
C TYR A 312 -1.00 12.36 25.24
N GLN A 313 -2.17 12.91 25.61
CA GLN A 313 -2.98 12.32 26.68
C GLN A 313 -3.50 10.91 26.32
N GLU A 314 -3.85 10.66 25.06
CA GLU A 314 -4.19 9.30 24.58
C GLU A 314 -2.97 8.36 24.68
N LEU A 315 -1.79 8.83 24.29
CA LEU A 315 -0.52 8.11 24.44
C LEU A 315 -0.23 7.75 25.90
N VAL A 316 -0.38 8.70 26.84
CA VAL A 316 -0.18 8.48 28.28
C VAL A 316 -1.16 7.44 28.81
N SER A 317 -2.44 7.53 28.42
CA SER A 317 -3.47 6.55 28.79
C SER A 317 -3.15 5.15 28.26
N ALA A 318 -2.74 5.04 27.00
CA ALA A 318 -2.38 3.78 26.38
C ALA A 318 -1.13 3.16 27.03
N THR A 319 -0.11 3.96 27.32
CA THR A 319 1.09 3.54 28.04
C THR A 319 0.77 3.01 29.44
N THR A 320 -0.10 3.72 30.17
CA THR A 320 -0.56 3.29 31.50
C THR A 320 -1.26 1.93 31.43
N TRP A 321 -2.03 1.68 30.36
CA TRP A 321 -2.61 0.37 30.13
C TRP A 321 -1.54 -0.70 29.91
N PHE A 322 -0.52 -0.45 29.09
CA PHE A 322 0.57 -1.39 28.85
C PHE A 322 1.48 -1.63 30.06
N ASP A 323 1.62 -0.65 30.96
CA ASP A 323 2.36 -0.82 32.22
C ASP A 323 1.60 -1.75 33.19
N ASN A 324 0.27 -1.82 33.10
CA ASN A 324 -0.58 -2.65 33.96
C ASN A 324 -1.03 -3.97 33.30
N ASN A 325 -0.74 -4.17 32.02
CA ASN A 325 -1.17 -5.36 31.27
C ASN A 325 0.03 -5.99 30.55
N THR A 326 0.24 -7.28 30.80
CA THR A 326 1.32 -8.02 30.14
C THR A 326 0.97 -8.27 28.67
N VAL A 327 1.92 -7.94 27.79
CA VAL A 327 1.89 -8.25 26.35
C VAL A 327 3.23 -8.88 26.05
N ASN A 328 3.21 -10.17 25.71
CA ASN A 328 4.41 -10.95 25.46
C ASN A 328 4.53 -11.28 23.97
N PRO A 329 5.76 -11.35 23.44
CA PRO A 329 6.03 -11.88 22.11
C PRO A 329 5.46 -13.28 21.90
N ALA A 330 4.99 -13.54 20.68
CA ALA A 330 4.51 -14.86 20.25
C ALA A 330 5.50 -15.50 19.27
N PRO A 331 5.78 -16.81 19.36
CA PRO A 331 6.76 -17.48 18.49
C PRO A 331 6.24 -17.76 17.08
N VAL A 332 4.92 -17.75 16.94
CA VAL A 332 4.18 -17.98 15.69
C VAL A 332 3.21 -16.81 15.51
N LEU A 333 3.17 -16.28 14.28
CA LEU A 333 2.20 -15.30 13.87
C LEU A 333 1.41 -15.85 12.67
N ASP A 334 0.14 -16.19 12.87
CA ASP A 334 -0.75 -16.71 11.84
C ASP A 334 -2.14 -16.10 12.00
N VAL A 335 -2.54 -15.32 11.01
CA VAL A 335 -3.82 -14.59 10.98
C VAL A 335 -4.53 -14.96 9.69
N GLY A 336 -5.74 -15.49 9.85
CA GLY A 336 -6.65 -15.79 8.74
C GLY A 336 -7.83 -14.83 8.66
N PRO A 337 -8.71 -15.01 7.66
CA PRO A 337 -9.89 -14.19 7.44
C PRO A 337 -10.73 -14.03 8.70
N TYR A 338 -11.18 -12.81 8.96
CA TYR A 338 -11.95 -12.44 10.17
C TYR A 338 -11.23 -12.78 11.48
N ASN A 339 -9.90 -12.77 11.48
CA ASN A 339 -9.04 -13.17 12.60
C ASN A 339 -9.28 -14.64 13.00
N SER A 340 -9.45 -15.53 12.02
CA SER A 340 -9.63 -16.98 12.25
C SER A 340 -8.74 -17.80 11.29
N PRO A 341 -7.62 -18.38 11.76
CA PRO A 341 -7.11 -18.29 13.12
C PRO A 341 -6.59 -16.89 13.48
N ASN A 342 -6.36 -16.64 14.77
CA ASN A 342 -5.59 -15.50 15.28
C ASN A 342 -4.58 -16.02 16.29
N ILE A 343 -3.46 -16.54 15.77
CA ILE A 343 -2.34 -17.04 16.55
C ILE A 343 -1.28 -15.93 16.57
N GLY A 344 -1.06 -15.32 17.74
CA GLY A 344 -0.06 -14.26 17.92
C GLY A 344 -0.43 -12.89 17.32
N GLY A 345 -1.51 -12.77 16.54
CA GLY A 345 -1.89 -11.53 15.85
C GLY A 345 -2.27 -10.39 16.79
N THR A 346 -3.00 -10.69 17.86
CA THR A 346 -3.36 -9.71 18.90
C THR A 346 -2.12 -9.25 19.66
N GLU A 347 -1.26 -10.20 20.01
CA GLU A 347 0.00 -9.95 20.72
C GLU A 347 0.92 -9.08 19.87
N TYR A 348 1.10 -9.40 18.58
CA TYR A 348 1.92 -8.65 17.63
C TYR A 348 1.44 -7.21 17.48
N THR A 349 0.13 -7.04 17.26
CA THR A 349 -0.51 -5.72 17.18
C THR A 349 -0.24 -4.88 18.43
N ARG A 350 -0.45 -5.46 19.61
CA ARG A 350 -0.20 -4.77 20.88
C ARG A 350 1.29 -4.56 21.13
N GLY A 351 2.14 -5.44 20.63
CA GLY A 351 3.60 -5.36 20.74
C GLY A 351 4.17 -4.17 20.00
N GLY A 352 3.79 -3.98 18.74
CA GLY A 352 4.21 -2.84 17.92
C GLY A 352 3.79 -1.52 18.54
N SER A 353 2.49 -1.35 18.83
CA SER A 353 2.00 -0.12 19.47
C SER A 353 2.63 0.12 20.85
N LYS A 354 2.89 -0.94 21.64
CA LYS A 354 3.60 -0.82 22.93
C LYS A 354 5.03 -0.33 22.76
N ALA A 355 5.77 -0.84 21.77
CA ALA A 355 7.13 -0.39 21.46
C ALA A 355 7.12 1.10 21.08
N LEU A 356 6.24 1.49 20.15
CA LEU A 356 6.11 2.88 19.70
C LEU A 356 5.75 3.81 20.86
N TYR A 357 4.77 3.43 21.67
CA TYR A 357 4.31 4.29 22.76
C TYR A 357 5.40 4.48 23.82
N TYR A 358 6.15 3.44 24.16
CA TYR A 358 7.30 3.59 25.06
C TYR A 358 8.42 4.45 24.43
N ALA A 359 8.71 4.30 23.14
CA ALA A 359 9.70 5.13 22.46
C ALA A 359 9.30 6.62 22.46
N LEU A 360 8.03 6.92 22.19
CA LEU A 360 7.49 8.28 22.27
C LEU A 360 7.52 8.83 23.71
N ARG A 361 7.13 8.04 24.71
CA ARG A 361 7.20 8.46 26.12
C ARG A 361 8.63 8.75 26.57
N TYR A 362 9.62 8.01 26.08
CA TYR A 362 11.03 8.35 26.30
C TYR A 362 11.34 9.76 25.80
N TYR A 363 11.04 10.05 24.54
CA TYR A 363 11.43 11.31 23.93
C TYR A 363 10.67 12.51 24.52
N LEU A 364 9.34 12.37 24.60
CA LEU A 364 8.43 13.45 24.98
C LEU A 364 8.52 13.78 26.47
N ASP A 365 8.75 12.78 27.34
CA ASP A 365 8.87 12.99 28.79
C ASP A 365 10.32 13.20 29.24
N GLY A 366 11.30 12.76 28.43
CA GLY A 366 12.71 12.72 28.81
C GLY A 366 13.06 11.59 29.80
N ASP A 367 12.22 10.55 29.90
CA ASP A 367 12.43 9.44 30.84
C ASP A 367 13.07 8.23 30.14
N ALA A 368 14.38 8.06 30.38
CA ALA A 368 15.18 6.96 29.84
C ALA A 368 14.66 5.56 30.22
N ALA A 369 13.86 5.42 31.28
CA ALA A 369 13.25 4.13 31.63
C ALA A 369 12.26 3.65 30.57
N TYR A 370 11.54 4.56 29.90
CA TYR A 370 10.67 4.20 28.79
C TYR A 370 11.47 3.79 27.55
N GLY A 371 12.64 4.39 27.30
CA GLY A 371 13.50 4.01 26.17
C GLY A 371 14.03 2.59 26.34
N LYS A 372 14.44 2.25 27.57
CA LYS A 372 14.78 0.87 27.94
C LYS A 372 13.61 -0.11 27.75
N LYS A 373 12.39 0.26 28.17
CA LYS A 373 11.20 -0.57 27.96
C LYS A 373 10.90 -0.78 26.47
N ALA A 374 11.00 0.24 25.64
CA ALA A 374 10.80 0.13 24.19
C ALA A 374 11.81 -0.82 23.57
N ARG A 375 13.10 -0.62 23.85
CA ARG A 375 14.20 -1.51 23.45
C ARG A 375 13.95 -2.96 23.87
N ASP A 376 13.50 -3.19 25.10
CA ASP A 376 13.22 -4.55 25.61
C ASP A 376 12.05 -5.21 24.86
N VAL A 377 11.04 -4.43 24.44
CA VAL A 377 9.94 -4.94 23.59
C VAL A 377 10.46 -5.31 22.19
N LEU A 378 11.27 -4.44 21.56
CA LEU A 378 11.89 -4.71 20.25
C LEU A 378 12.71 -6.00 20.27
N ASN A 379 13.60 -6.13 21.25
CA ASN A 379 14.42 -7.33 21.45
C ASN A 379 13.57 -8.58 21.69
N GLY A 380 12.54 -8.47 22.53
CA GLY A 380 11.68 -9.61 22.84
C GLY A 380 10.97 -10.17 21.60
N TRP A 381 10.47 -9.30 20.72
CA TRP A 381 9.86 -9.72 19.46
C TRP A 381 10.86 -10.29 18.49
N ALA A 382 12.01 -9.65 18.33
CA ALA A 382 13.10 -10.11 17.47
C ALA A 382 13.62 -11.50 17.87
N ASP A 383 13.76 -11.77 19.16
CA ASP A 383 14.21 -13.07 19.69
C ASP A 383 13.13 -14.16 19.57
N THR A 384 11.85 -13.81 19.72
CA THR A 384 10.79 -14.80 19.88
C THR A 384 10.10 -15.19 18.56
N LEU A 385 9.68 -14.23 17.73
CA LEU A 385 8.88 -14.53 16.54
C LEU A 385 9.78 -15.14 15.45
N LYS A 386 9.56 -16.42 15.12
CA LYS A 386 10.36 -17.13 14.11
C LYS A 386 9.54 -17.82 13.02
N THR A 387 8.22 -17.90 13.18
CA THR A 387 7.34 -18.61 12.24
C THR A 387 6.18 -17.72 11.84
N LEU A 388 6.01 -17.54 10.54
CA LEU A 388 4.86 -16.88 9.95
C LEU A 388 3.92 -17.94 9.36
N GLY A 389 2.63 -17.70 9.47
CA GLY A 389 1.61 -18.39 8.68
C GLY A 389 1.77 -18.09 7.19
N LEU A 390 0.98 -18.77 6.37
CA LEU A 390 1.00 -18.59 4.91
C LEU A 390 -0.22 -17.79 4.41
N GLY A 391 -1.13 -17.41 5.32
CA GLY A 391 -2.32 -16.64 5.02
C GLY A 391 -1.98 -15.21 4.60
N ASN A 392 -2.91 -14.54 3.92
CA ASN A 392 -2.65 -13.20 3.40
C ASN A 392 -3.17 -12.09 4.29
N ASP A 393 -4.20 -12.34 5.09
CA ASP A 393 -4.56 -11.48 6.22
C ASP A 393 -3.37 -11.27 7.16
N LEU A 394 -2.46 -12.24 7.25
CA LEU A 394 -1.19 -12.09 7.94
C LEU A 394 -0.29 -11.01 7.32
N LYS A 395 -0.13 -10.98 5.99
CA LYS A 395 0.68 -9.96 5.30
C LYS A 395 0.14 -8.56 5.57
N LEU A 396 -1.19 -8.41 5.52
CA LEU A 396 -1.83 -7.15 5.89
C LEU A 396 -1.59 -6.83 7.37
N ARG A 397 -1.84 -7.78 8.27
CA ARG A 397 -1.64 -7.60 9.72
C ARG A 397 -0.21 -7.16 10.02
N ILE A 398 0.78 -7.79 9.38
CA ILE A 398 2.19 -7.43 9.48
C ILE A 398 2.38 -5.97 9.09
N SER A 399 1.87 -5.57 7.93
CA SER A 399 2.11 -4.24 7.36
C SER A 399 1.43 -3.11 8.13
N ILE A 400 0.22 -3.35 8.66
CA ILE A 400 -0.51 -2.36 9.49
C ILE A 400 0.28 -1.99 10.75
N VAL A 401 1.00 -2.95 11.35
CA VAL A 401 1.65 -2.78 12.66
C VAL A 401 3.17 -2.66 12.52
N GLY A 402 3.75 -3.16 11.42
CA GLY A 402 5.18 -3.17 11.17
C GLY A 402 5.76 -1.76 11.23
N THR A 403 5.02 -0.75 10.75
CA THR A 403 5.41 0.65 10.86
C THR A 403 5.50 1.15 12.31
N ASP A 404 4.69 0.63 13.25
CA ASP A 404 4.84 0.97 14.68
C ASP A 404 6.18 0.44 15.23
N PHE A 405 6.56 -0.80 14.86
CA PHE A 405 7.85 -1.37 15.24
C PHE A 405 9.02 -0.59 14.66
N VAL A 406 8.95 -0.24 13.37
CA VAL A 406 10.00 0.52 12.68
C VAL A 406 10.14 1.91 13.29
N ASN A 407 9.06 2.66 13.50
CA ASN A 407 9.14 3.98 14.15
C ASN A 407 9.72 3.90 15.58
N ALA A 408 9.37 2.87 16.35
CA ALA A 408 9.99 2.65 17.65
C ALA A 408 11.50 2.39 17.52
N ALA A 409 11.90 1.54 16.57
CA ALA A 409 13.30 1.22 16.32
C ALA A 409 14.10 2.43 15.83
N GLU A 410 13.53 3.27 14.96
CA GLU A 410 14.11 4.54 14.52
C GLU A 410 14.46 5.44 15.72
N ILE A 411 13.49 5.68 16.62
CA ILE A 411 13.68 6.49 17.81
C ILE A 411 14.74 5.86 18.73
N ILE A 412 14.71 4.54 18.93
CA ILE A 412 15.66 3.89 19.83
C ILE A 412 17.09 3.87 19.27
N ARG A 413 17.26 3.55 17.99
CA ARG A 413 18.57 3.46 17.32
C ARG A 413 19.21 4.83 17.12
N HIS A 414 18.45 5.83 16.68
CA HIS A 414 19.03 7.11 16.25
C HIS A 414 18.90 8.22 17.29
N VAL A 415 18.03 8.06 18.29
CA VAL A 415 17.81 9.09 19.32
C VAL A 415 18.24 8.58 20.70
N TYR A 416 17.63 7.52 21.21
CA TYR A 416 17.94 6.97 22.54
C TYR A 416 19.41 6.52 22.66
N ASN A 417 19.95 5.85 21.65
CA ASN A 417 21.36 5.44 21.66
C ASN A 417 22.35 6.62 21.58
N ASN A 418 21.93 7.76 21.03
CA ASN A 418 22.76 8.96 20.91
C ASN A 418 22.62 9.89 22.11
N ASP A 419 21.67 9.63 23.01
CA ASP A 419 21.50 10.38 24.26
C ASP A 419 22.69 10.15 25.21
N PRO A 420 23.44 11.21 25.58
CA PRO A 420 24.59 11.09 26.48
C PRO A 420 24.17 10.72 27.92
N GLY A 421 22.91 10.89 28.29
CA GLY A 421 22.34 10.49 29.57
C GLY A 421 22.06 8.99 29.69
N VAL A 422 22.07 8.25 28.59
CA VAL A 422 21.83 6.79 28.57
C VAL A 422 23.15 6.05 28.77
N ALA A 423 23.21 5.23 29.81
CA ALA A 423 24.38 4.41 30.11
C ALA A 423 24.67 3.43 28.96
N PRO A 424 25.95 3.16 28.61
CA PRO A 424 26.29 2.26 27.49
C PRO A 424 25.64 0.87 27.55
N VAL A 425 25.40 0.33 28.75
CA VAL A 425 24.72 -0.97 28.96
C VAL A 425 23.21 -0.91 28.70
N ASP A 426 22.62 0.27 28.83
CA ASP A 426 21.19 0.49 28.59
C ASP A 426 20.92 0.86 27.12
N LYS A 427 21.93 1.27 26.35
CA LYS A 427 21.81 1.44 24.89
C LYS A 427 21.37 0.14 24.21
N TRP A 428 20.70 0.28 23.07
CA TRP A 428 20.38 -0.84 22.18
C TRP A 428 21.65 -1.32 21.50
N GLN A 429 21.99 -2.59 21.71
CA GLN A 429 23.26 -3.16 21.29
C GLN A 429 23.20 -3.61 19.83
N GLU A 430 24.30 -3.44 19.09
CA GLU A 430 24.41 -3.82 17.67
C GLU A 430 23.95 -5.26 17.36
N ALA A 431 24.28 -6.22 18.23
CA ALA A 431 23.84 -7.60 18.04
C ALA A 431 22.30 -7.75 18.08
N SER A 432 21.63 -7.01 18.97
CA SER A 432 20.16 -7.01 19.07
C SER A 432 19.50 -6.18 17.97
N ILE A 433 20.18 -5.15 17.46
CA ILE A 433 19.75 -4.42 16.26
C ILE A 433 19.74 -5.38 15.06
N ALA A 434 20.82 -6.13 14.83
CA ALA A 434 20.91 -7.11 13.74
C ALA A 434 19.85 -8.23 13.85
N GLU A 435 19.50 -8.65 15.06
CA GLU A 435 18.38 -9.59 15.30
C GLU A 435 17.03 -8.95 14.93
N PHE A 436 16.83 -7.66 15.22
CA PHE A 436 15.63 -6.93 14.83
C PHE A 436 15.55 -6.70 13.31
N GLU A 437 16.67 -6.40 12.65
CA GLU A 437 16.75 -6.33 11.19
C GLU A 437 16.36 -7.68 10.56
N SER A 438 16.83 -8.80 11.14
CA SER A 438 16.40 -10.15 10.73
C SER A 438 14.89 -10.38 10.95
N PHE A 439 14.32 -9.81 12.02
CA PHE A 439 12.88 -9.84 12.28
C PHE A 439 12.08 -9.01 11.25
N LEU A 440 12.59 -7.86 10.81
CA LEU A 440 12.00 -7.12 9.70
C LEU A 440 12.07 -7.92 8.39
N HIS A 441 13.23 -8.47 8.05
CA HIS A 441 13.38 -9.28 6.84
C HIS A 441 12.47 -10.52 6.81
N LEU A 442 12.16 -11.11 7.97
CA LEU A 442 11.18 -12.19 8.07
C LEU A 442 9.77 -11.73 7.64
N MET A 443 9.43 -10.47 7.94
CA MET A 443 8.10 -9.89 7.74
C MET A 443 7.93 -9.14 6.42
N LEU A 444 9.03 -8.73 5.79
CA LEU A 444 9.01 -8.07 4.48
C LEU A 444 8.28 -8.94 3.47
N THR A 445 7.28 -8.34 2.83
CA THR A 445 6.64 -8.96 1.67
C THR A 445 7.30 -8.35 0.46
N LYS A 446 7.96 -9.16 -0.37
CA LYS A 446 8.52 -8.64 -1.60
C LYS A 446 7.40 -8.10 -2.49
N THR A 447 7.70 -7.09 -3.28
CA THR A 447 6.70 -6.40 -4.10
C THR A 447 6.05 -7.32 -5.16
N TYR A 448 6.74 -8.40 -5.55
CA TYR A 448 6.20 -9.50 -6.37
C TYR A 448 5.36 -10.53 -5.58
N ASP A 449 5.54 -10.60 -4.25
CA ASP A 449 4.78 -11.43 -3.32
C ASP A 449 3.52 -10.70 -2.79
N PHE A 450 3.28 -9.47 -3.27
CA PHE A 450 2.02 -8.76 -3.09
C PHE A 450 0.86 -9.63 -3.54
N TYR A 451 -0.27 -9.45 -2.88
CA TYR A 451 -1.36 -10.42 -2.92
C TYR A 451 -2.43 -9.92 -3.88
N PRO A 452 -2.42 -10.31 -5.16
CA PRO A 452 -3.48 -9.95 -6.11
C PRO A 452 -4.89 -10.43 -5.69
N GLN A 453 -5.00 -11.22 -4.61
CA GLN A 453 -6.24 -11.68 -3.94
C GLN A 453 -6.77 -10.69 -2.92
N ALA A 454 -6.08 -9.57 -2.69
CA ALA A 454 -6.61 -8.44 -1.96
C ALA A 454 -6.90 -7.27 -2.90
N ASN A 455 -7.84 -6.44 -2.51
CA ASN A 455 -8.11 -5.18 -3.17
C ASN A 455 -6.94 -4.20 -2.94
N GLY A 456 -6.83 -3.17 -3.77
CA GLY A 456 -5.65 -2.31 -3.84
C GLY A 456 -5.26 -1.60 -2.53
N ASN A 457 -6.17 -1.49 -1.56
CA ASN A 457 -5.85 -0.90 -0.25
C ASN A 457 -4.83 -1.72 0.55
N TRP A 458 -4.77 -3.04 0.36
CA TRP A 458 -3.79 -3.86 1.06
C TRP A 458 -2.40 -3.59 0.50
N ASP A 459 -2.26 -3.68 -0.82
CA ASP A 459 -1.01 -3.38 -1.54
C ASP A 459 -0.48 -1.97 -1.19
N ALA A 460 -1.37 -0.97 -1.09
CA ALA A 460 -0.98 0.37 -0.66
C ALA A 460 -0.39 0.40 0.77
N ILE A 461 -0.96 -0.36 1.71
CA ILE A 461 -0.45 -0.47 3.09
C ILE A 461 0.86 -1.29 3.14
N LEU A 462 0.97 -2.36 2.35
CA LEU A 462 2.20 -3.14 2.22
C LEU A 462 3.34 -2.28 1.65
N GLY A 463 3.07 -1.47 0.63
CA GLY A 463 4.03 -0.53 0.06
C GLY A 463 4.55 0.48 1.09
N GLY A 464 3.66 0.99 1.95
CA GLY A 464 4.04 1.87 3.07
C GLY A 464 4.95 1.19 4.09
N PHE A 465 4.65 -0.05 4.48
CA PHE A 465 5.51 -0.81 5.39
C PHE A 465 6.87 -1.14 4.76
N ASN A 466 6.91 -1.57 3.50
CA ASN A 466 8.17 -1.85 2.80
C ASN A 466 9.03 -0.59 2.70
N MET A 467 8.44 0.57 2.39
CA MET A 467 9.15 1.84 2.33
C MET A 467 9.70 2.26 3.70
N ALA A 468 8.91 2.10 4.76
CA ALA A 468 9.37 2.35 6.14
C ALA A 468 10.54 1.44 6.53
N ALA A 469 10.43 0.13 6.25
CA ALA A 469 11.47 -0.83 6.55
C ALA A 469 12.73 -0.58 5.70
N ALA A 470 12.57 -0.21 4.43
CA ALA A 470 13.68 0.16 3.54
C ALA A 470 14.50 1.32 4.09
N ALA A 471 13.82 2.38 4.55
CA ALA A 471 14.50 3.50 5.19
C ALA A 471 15.31 3.02 6.42
N TYR A 472 14.69 2.32 7.37
CA TYR A 472 15.37 1.83 8.58
C TYR A 472 16.55 0.87 8.29
N LEU A 473 16.41 0.02 7.27
CA LEU A 473 17.42 -0.96 6.86
C LEU A 473 18.51 -0.36 5.97
N GLU A 474 18.41 0.91 5.59
CA GLU A 474 19.28 1.57 4.61
C GLU A 474 19.27 0.82 3.25
N ASP A 475 18.11 0.27 2.86
CA ASP A 475 17.92 -0.55 1.67
C ASP A 475 17.32 0.25 0.51
N VAL A 476 18.20 0.90 -0.27
CA VAL A 476 17.83 1.66 -1.47
C VAL A 476 17.05 0.82 -2.48
N GLY A 477 17.44 -0.45 -2.66
CA GLY A 477 16.78 -1.35 -3.61
C GLY A 477 15.33 -1.61 -3.24
N LEU A 478 15.06 -1.92 -1.97
CA LEU A 478 13.71 -2.11 -1.45
C LEU A 478 12.88 -0.82 -1.52
N PHE A 479 13.49 0.35 -1.29
CA PHE A 479 12.81 1.63 -1.41
C PHE A 479 12.41 1.90 -2.88
N ASN A 480 13.32 1.66 -3.82
CA ASN A 480 13.07 1.77 -5.25
C ASN A 480 12.01 0.78 -5.73
N ASP A 481 11.97 -0.44 -5.19
CA ASP A 481 10.89 -1.39 -5.46
C ASP A 481 9.52 -0.86 -4.99
N ALA A 482 9.46 -0.19 -3.84
CA ALA A 482 8.24 0.45 -3.35
C ALA A 482 7.83 1.64 -4.23
N LEU A 483 8.78 2.47 -4.68
CA LEU A 483 8.54 3.54 -5.65
C LEU A 483 7.98 2.99 -6.96
N LYS A 484 8.60 1.93 -7.50
CA LYS A 484 8.12 1.26 -8.72
C LYS A 484 6.69 0.77 -8.55
N GLN A 485 6.37 0.12 -7.43
CA GLN A 485 5.01 -0.30 -7.16
C GLN A 485 4.03 0.88 -7.07
N ARG A 486 4.41 1.98 -6.42
CA ARG A 486 3.53 3.14 -6.30
C ARG A 486 3.20 3.75 -7.65
N TYR A 487 4.18 3.88 -8.54
CA TYR A 487 4.00 4.57 -9.83
C TYR A 487 3.40 3.68 -10.91
N LEU A 488 3.85 2.43 -11.02
CA LEU A 488 3.51 1.54 -12.15
C LEU A 488 2.66 0.34 -11.71
N GLY A 489 2.64 0.03 -10.42
CA GLY A 489 2.25 -1.28 -9.91
C GLY A 489 3.37 -2.30 -10.09
N THR A 490 3.22 -3.46 -9.47
CA THR A 490 4.16 -4.57 -9.64
C THR A 490 3.67 -5.53 -10.69
N TYR A 491 4.54 -5.81 -11.66
CA TYR A 491 4.34 -6.83 -12.68
C TYR A 491 4.73 -8.17 -12.09
N ARG A 492 3.74 -9.02 -11.82
CA ARG A 492 3.99 -10.45 -11.67
C ARG A 492 4.24 -11.05 -13.06
N GLU A 493 5.13 -12.02 -13.20
CA GLU A 493 5.14 -12.88 -14.41
C GLU A 493 3.68 -13.29 -14.69
N GLY A 494 3.07 -12.80 -15.78
CA GLY A 494 1.64 -13.06 -16.05
C GLY A 494 0.66 -11.88 -15.99
N ASN A 495 1.10 -10.63 -16.18
CA ASN A 495 0.25 -9.49 -16.58
C ASN A 495 -0.65 -8.83 -15.50
N ALA A 496 -0.36 -9.07 -14.22
CA ALA A 496 -1.06 -8.39 -13.12
C ALA A 496 -0.43 -7.01 -12.84
N VAL A 497 -1.26 -5.98 -12.67
CA VAL A 497 -0.85 -4.67 -12.15
C VAL A 497 -1.31 -4.60 -10.70
N SER A 498 -0.42 -4.21 -9.77
CA SER A 498 -0.86 -3.97 -8.38
C SER A 498 -1.94 -2.87 -8.36
N MET A 499 -3.14 -3.25 -7.92
CA MET A 499 -4.27 -2.34 -7.78
C MET A 499 -4.06 -1.32 -6.65
N GLY A 500 -3.02 -1.48 -5.83
CA GLY A 500 -2.58 -0.49 -4.85
C GLY A 500 -1.55 0.51 -5.35
N SER A 501 -1.24 0.53 -6.65
CA SER A 501 -0.50 1.65 -7.26
C SER A 501 -1.37 2.90 -7.32
N LEU A 502 -0.76 4.09 -7.29
CA LEU A 502 -1.49 5.36 -7.31
C LEU A 502 -2.46 5.49 -8.50
N PRO A 503 -2.05 5.26 -9.77
CA PRO A 503 -2.95 5.41 -10.91
C PRO A 503 -3.99 4.29 -11.04
N SER A 504 -3.75 3.11 -10.45
CA SER A 504 -4.74 2.02 -10.42
C SER A 504 -5.74 2.13 -9.28
N TYR A 505 -5.34 2.71 -8.15
CA TYR A 505 -6.20 2.84 -6.98
C TYR A 505 -7.05 4.11 -7.01
N ILE A 506 -6.49 5.23 -7.47
CA ILE A 506 -7.18 6.51 -7.58
C ILE A 506 -7.26 6.90 -9.05
N TYR A 507 -8.48 6.86 -9.58
CA TYR A 507 -8.75 7.20 -10.97
C TYR A 507 -8.62 8.70 -11.21
N PRO A 508 -8.49 9.17 -12.48
CA PRO A 508 -8.40 10.60 -12.78
C PRO A 508 -9.57 11.44 -12.24
N SER A 509 -10.76 10.84 -12.04
CA SER A 509 -11.91 11.49 -11.40
C SER A 509 -11.76 11.72 -9.89
N GLY A 510 -10.77 11.10 -9.26
CA GLY A 510 -10.62 11.00 -7.81
C GLY A 510 -11.34 9.80 -7.20
N GLU A 511 -12.26 9.16 -7.91
CA GLU A 511 -12.92 7.93 -7.45
C GLU A 511 -11.88 6.83 -7.18
N GLN A 512 -12.10 6.05 -6.12
CA GLN A 512 -11.18 5.00 -5.71
C GLN A 512 -11.66 3.63 -6.20
N GLN A 513 -10.72 2.72 -6.45
CA GLN A 513 -11.01 1.34 -6.83
C GLN A 513 -11.96 0.62 -5.84
N GLU A 514 -11.91 0.98 -4.55
CA GLU A 514 -12.76 0.43 -3.48
C GLU A 514 -14.02 1.27 -3.19
N SER A 515 -14.27 2.36 -3.93
CA SER A 515 -15.43 3.25 -3.70
C SER A 515 -16.77 2.51 -3.80
N SER A 516 -16.82 1.44 -4.61
CA SER A 516 -18.00 0.61 -4.79
C SER A 516 -18.24 -0.39 -3.66
N ARG A 517 -17.23 -0.65 -2.81
CA ARG A 517 -17.30 -1.60 -1.70
C ARG A 517 -17.88 -0.95 -0.45
N ASP A 518 -17.07 -0.12 0.19
CA ASP A 518 -17.43 0.71 1.34
C ASP A 518 -16.38 1.80 1.58
N GLN A 519 -16.79 2.85 2.28
CA GLN A 519 -15.94 4.02 2.47
C GLN A 519 -14.74 3.79 3.42
N PRO A 520 -14.82 2.95 4.47
CA PRO A 520 -13.64 2.54 5.23
C PRO A 520 -12.51 1.93 4.40
N HIS A 521 -12.80 1.03 3.46
CA HIS A 521 -11.75 0.41 2.64
C HIS A 521 -11.21 1.38 1.57
N ALA A 522 -12.06 2.20 0.97
CA ALA A 522 -11.63 3.30 0.10
C ALA A 522 -10.59 4.20 0.83
N ARG A 523 -10.92 4.62 2.06
CA ARG A 523 -10.02 5.41 2.92
C ARG A 523 -8.76 4.67 3.37
N MET A 524 -8.84 3.36 3.56
CA MET A 524 -7.67 2.55 3.93
C MET A 524 -6.60 2.61 2.84
N GLY A 525 -6.97 2.51 1.56
CA GLY A 525 -5.99 2.65 0.48
C GLY A 525 -5.44 4.05 0.32
N ILE A 526 -6.27 5.10 0.52
CA ILE A 526 -5.78 6.49 0.60
C ILE A 526 -4.74 6.62 1.71
N THR A 527 -5.02 6.05 2.89
CA THR A 527 -4.08 6.07 4.03
C THR A 527 -2.76 5.38 3.69
N GLY A 528 -2.79 4.22 3.03
CA GLY A 528 -1.58 3.53 2.60
C GLY A 528 -0.75 4.34 1.60
N LEU A 529 -1.40 4.92 0.58
CA LEU A 529 -0.75 5.79 -0.40
C LEU A 529 -0.21 7.08 0.22
N ALA A 530 -0.93 7.64 1.19
CA ALA A 530 -0.49 8.82 1.94
C ALA A 530 0.69 8.51 2.86
N SER A 531 0.69 7.33 3.50
CA SER A 531 1.81 6.88 4.34
C SER A 531 3.09 6.72 3.50
N GLN A 532 2.99 6.16 2.30
CA GLN A 532 4.13 6.11 1.36
C GLN A 532 4.61 7.52 0.99
N ALA A 533 3.68 8.44 0.70
CA ALA A 533 4.05 9.81 0.36
C ALA A 533 4.73 10.53 1.52
N ASP A 534 4.23 10.38 2.75
CA ASP A 534 4.80 10.99 3.95
C ASP A 534 6.20 10.47 4.29
N ILE A 535 6.40 9.14 4.22
CA ILE A 535 7.72 8.53 4.42
C ILE A 535 8.71 9.06 3.39
N ALA A 536 8.35 9.07 2.10
CA ALA A 536 9.21 9.56 1.04
C ALA A 536 9.49 11.07 1.17
N TRP A 537 8.50 11.84 1.61
CA TRP A 537 8.62 13.27 1.87
C TRP A 537 9.63 13.57 2.98
N ASN A 538 9.67 12.73 4.03
CA ASN A 538 10.69 12.77 5.08
C ASN A 538 12.11 12.40 4.58
N GLN A 539 12.19 11.78 3.40
CA GLN A 539 13.44 11.49 2.67
C GLN A 539 13.72 12.53 1.57
N GLY A 540 12.96 13.63 1.49
CA GLY A 540 13.16 14.67 0.48
C GLY A 540 12.66 14.30 -0.93
N ILE A 541 11.79 13.29 -1.05
CA ILE A 541 11.25 12.78 -2.32
C ILE A 541 9.78 13.19 -2.42
N ASP A 542 9.41 13.91 -3.47
CA ASP A 542 8.03 14.34 -3.69
C ASP A 542 7.19 13.22 -4.34
N LEU A 543 6.39 12.54 -3.53
CA LEU A 543 5.36 11.60 -4.00
C LEU A 543 3.93 12.16 -3.90
N TYR A 544 3.78 13.40 -3.42
CA TYR A 544 2.51 14.10 -3.36
C TYR A 544 2.17 14.67 -4.74
N GLY A 545 3.15 15.27 -5.42
CA GLY A 545 3.02 15.82 -6.78
C GLY A 545 2.79 14.78 -7.89
N ALA A 546 2.98 13.50 -7.60
CA ALA A 546 2.83 12.41 -8.57
C ALA A 546 1.45 12.43 -9.26
N TYR A 547 1.46 12.21 -10.59
CA TYR A 547 0.24 12.16 -11.42
C TYR A 547 -0.67 13.39 -11.26
N ASP A 548 -0.09 14.59 -11.33
CA ASP A 548 -0.78 15.86 -11.14
C ASP A 548 -1.52 15.95 -9.79
N ASN A 549 -0.83 15.59 -8.70
CA ASN A 549 -1.39 15.54 -7.35
C ASN A 549 -2.55 14.55 -7.19
N ARG A 550 -2.50 13.39 -7.86
CA ARG A 550 -3.61 12.40 -7.85
C ARG A 550 -4.07 12.01 -6.45
N LEU A 551 -3.14 11.94 -5.49
CA LEU A 551 -3.47 11.63 -4.09
C LEU A 551 -4.36 12.70 -3.46
N LEU A 552 -4.14 13.98 -3.77
CA LEU A 552 -5.02 15.07 -3.36
C LEU A 552 -6.41 14.90 -3.99
N THR A 553 -6.48 14.69 -5.31
CA THR A 553 -7.74 14.52 -6.04
C THR A 553 -8.60 13.41 -5.43
N GLY A 554 -7.99 12.25 -5.13
CA GLY A 554 -8.72 11.15 -4.49
C GLY A 554 -9.12 11.44 -3.05
N THR A 555 -8.27 12.13 -2.29
CA THR A 555 -8.59 12.50 -0.91
C THR A 555 -9.74 13.50 -0.85
N VAL A 556 -9.75 14.52 -1.71
CA VAL A 556 -10.85 15.49 -1.84
C VAL A 556 -12.14 14.77 -2.22
N TYR A 557 -12.10 13.89 -3.21
CA TYR A 557 -13.25 13.08 -3.62
C TYR A 557 -13.85 12.31 -2.43
N ASN A 558 -13.00 11.58 -1.70
CA ASN A 558 -13.47 10.81 -0.55
C ASN A 558 -13.95 11.71 0.59
N ALA A 559 -13.27 12.85 0.84
CA ALA A 559 -13.66 13.82 1.85
C ALA A 559 -15.05 14.42 1.59
N ARG A 560 -15.34 14.85 0.35
CA ARG A 560 -16.69 15.33 -0.05
C ARG A 560 -17.75 14.31 0.31
N TYR A 561 -17.52 13.08 -0.13
CA TYR A 561 -18.48 12.01 0.13
C TYR A 561 -18.60 11.69 1.62
N ALA A 562 -17.50 11.70 2.36
CA ALA A 562 -17.45 11.41 3.77
C ALA A 562 -18.11 12.50 4.63
N VAL A 563 -18.13 13.78 4.22
CA VAL A 563 -18.85 14.84 4.95
C VAL A 563 -20.36 14.83 4.64
N GLY A 564 -20.79 14.08 3.62
CA GLY A 564 -22.19 13.89 3.26
C GLY A 564 -22.60 14.58 1.95
N GLU A 565 -21.65 15.12 1.19
CA GLU A 565 -21.91 15.65 -0.16
C GLU A 565 -21.96 14.53 -1.20
N GLU A 566 -22.70 14.73 -2.28
CA GLU A 566 -22.73 13.81 -3.41
C GLU A 566 -21.52 14.03 -4.32
N VAL A 567 -21.07 12.95 -4.95
CA VAL A 567 -19.95 12.96 -5.90
C VAL A 567 -20.35 12.20 -7.16
N GLU A 568 -19.85 12.63 -8.30
CA GLU A 568 -20.00 11.90 -9.55
C GLU A 568 -19.22 10.58 -9.46
N SER A 569 -19.83 9.48 -9.91
CA SER A 569 -19.19 8.16 -9.94
C SER A 569 -19.38 7.60 -11.33
N ALA A 570 -18.27 7.24 -11.99
CA ALA A 570 -18.30 6.58 -13.30
C ALA A 570 -18.67 5.10 -13.16
N THR A 571 -18.53 4.57 -11.94
CA THR A 571 -18.88 3.20 -11.57
C THR A 571 -20.18 3.17 -10.75
N PHE A 572 -20.06 2.91 -9.45
CA PHE A 572 -21.05 3.00 -8.40
C PHE A 572 -20.31 3.35 -7.11
N ILE A 573 -20.86 4.28 -6.31
CA ILE A 573 -20.28 4.63 -5.00
C ILE A 573 -21.14 4.13 -3.85
N SER A 574 -20.53 3.32 -2.97
CA SER A 574 -21.24 2.69 -1.86
C SER A 574 -21.52 3.68 -0.74
N ASP A 575 -22.79 3.83 -0.32
CA ASP A 575 -23.17 4.53 0.92
C ASP A 575 -22.73 3.77 2.19
N ARG A 576 -22.22 2.53 2.08
CA ARG A 576 -21.85 1.71 3.22
C ARG A 576 -20.77 2.39 4.04
N ASN A 577 -21.08 2.64 5.30
CA ASN A 577 -20.19 3.27 6.27
C ASN A 577 -19.67 4.65 5.83
N ARG A 578 -20.41 5.37 4.96
CA ARG A 578 -20.06 6.71 4.47
C ARG A 578 -19.67 7.68 5.57
N THR A 579 -20.47 7.73 6.64
CA THR A 579 -20.26 8.62 7.79
C THR A 579 -19.55 7.94 8.95
N GLN A 580 -19.08 6.70 8.79
CA GLN A 580 -18.41 5.98 9.88
C GLN A 580 -17.07 6.62 10.21
N SER A 581 -16.87 6.97 11.48
CA SER A 581 -15.56 7.36 12.01
C SER A 581 -14.68 6.12 12.21
N GLY A 582 -13.38 6.22 11.92
CA GLY A 582 -12.46 5.08 12.01
C GLY A 582 -11.00 5.48 11.81
N ILE A 583 -10.07 4.58 12.18
CA ILE A 583 -8.64 4.88 12.18
C ILE A 583 -8.09 5.22 10.77
N TRP A 584 -8.68 4.67 9.72
CA TRP A 584 -8.33 4.98 8.33
C TRP A 584 -8.69 6.41 7.89
N ALA A 585 -9.38 7.19 8.72
CA ALA A 585 -9.53 8.63 8.49
C ALA A 585 -8.23 9.41 8.76
N ILE A 586 -7.19 8.76 9.30
CA ILE A 586 -5.85 9.35 9.45
C ILE A 586 -5.23 9.77 8.11
N GLY A 587 -5.63 9.16 6.99
CA GLY A 587 -5.23 9.63 5.66
C GLY A 587 -5.58 11.10 5.41
N TYR A 588 -6.66 11.62 6.02
CA TYR A 588 -6.99 13.05 5.95
C TYR A 588 -6.01 13.93 6.74
N GLU A 589 -5.45 13.43 7.84
CA GLU A 589 -4.39 14.15 8.56
C GLU A 589 -3.13 14.23 7.72
N ILE A 590 -2.70 13.10 7.16
CA ILE A 590 -1.45 12.99 6.38
C ILE A 590 -1.53 13.90 5.14
N VAL A 591 -2.55 13.68 4.29
CA VAL A 591 -2.72 14.45 3.06
C VAL A 591 -3.09 15.89 3.36
N GLY A 592 -4.01 16.10 4.31
CA GLY A 592 -4.43 17.42 4.73
C GLY A 592 -3.24 18.24 5.19
N ASN A 593 -2.40 17.74 6.07
CA ASN A 593 -1.24 18.47 6.58
C ASN A 593 -0.28 18.91 5.48
N HIS A 594 0.07 18.03 4.54
CA HIS A 594 0.94 18.40 3.41
C HIS A 594 0.33 19.55 2.58
N TYR A 595 -0.89 19.39 2.07
CA TYR A 595 -1.47 20.40 1.18
C TYR A 595 -2.01 21.63 1.92
N LEU A 596 -2.43 21.52 3.19
CA LEU A 596 -2.86 22.65 4.00
C LEU A 596 -1.68 23.55 4.38
N ASN A 597 -0.60 22.95 4.88
CA ASN A 597 0.45 23.67 5.59
C ASN A 597 1.72 23.87 4.74
N GLU A 598 2.01 23.01 3.77
CA GLU A 598 3.34 22.95 3.15
C GLU A 598 3.38 23.41 1.69
N VAL A 599 2.25 23.32 0.98
CA VAL A 599 2.18 23.77 -0.43
C VAL A 599 1.06 24.79 -0.60
N ALA A 600 1.45 26.07 -0.69
CA ALA A 600 0.54 27.13 -1.10
C ALA A 600 0.09 26.90 -2.56
N ASP A 601 -1.16 27.25 -2.86
CA ASP A 601 -1.70 27.35 -4.23
C ASP A 601 -1.86 26.05 -5.07
N VAL A 602 -1.60 24.86 -4.51
CA VAL A 602 -1.86 23.58 -5.23
C VAL A 602 -3.31 23.11 -5.11
N ALA A 603 -3.90 23.18 -3.92
CA ALA A 603 -5.30 22.81 -3.73
C ALA A 603 -6.24 23.95 -4.14
N ALA A 604 -7.37 23.63 -4.77
CA ALA A 604 -8.37 24.62 -5.11
C ALA A 604 -9.04 25.21 -3.86
N GLU A 605 -9.65 26.38 -4.03
CA GLU A 605 -10.35 27.08 -2.96
C GLU A 605 -11.38 26.15 -2.28
N GLY A 606 -11.29 25.99 -0.96
CA GLY A 606 -12.19 25.17 -0.14
C GLY A 606 -11.84 23.68 -0.04
N GLU A 607 -10.96 23.13 -0.89
CA GLU A 607 -10.58 21.70 -0.81
C GLU A 607 -9.82 21.37 0.49
N LYS A 608 -8.96 22.31 0.88
CA LYS A 608 -8.23 22.32 2.14
C LYS A 608 -9.17 22.22 3.35
N ASP A 609 -10.16 23.12 3.42
CA ASP A 609 -11.13 23.18 4.52
C ASP A 609 -11.99 21.91 4.59
N LEU A 610 -12.35 21.36 3.43
CA LEU A 610 -13.11 20.12 3.32
C LEU A 610 -12.35 18.90 3.88
N ILE A 611 -11.06 18.74 3.54
CA ILE A 611 -10.26 17.63 4.08
C ILE A 611 -10.17 17.76 5.60
N TYR A 612 -9.98 18.98 6.10
CA TYR A 612 -9.94 19.25 7.53
C TYR A 612 -11.28 18.94 8.21
N GLU A 613 -12.41 19.34 7.60
CA GLU A 613 -13.75 18.98 8.07
C GLU A 613 -13.95 17.46 8.12
N ALA A 614 -13.52 16.74 7.09
CA ALA A 614 -13.58 15.28 7.07
C ALA A 614 -12.72 14.64 8.17
N ALA A 615 -11.52 15.17 8.45
CA ALA A 615 -10.68 14.73 9.56
C ALA A 615 -11.38 14.96 10.92
N GLU A 616 -11.98 16.14 11.13
CA GLU A 616 -12.76 16.43 12.33
C GLU A 616 -13.93 15.45 12.51
N MET A 617 -14.73 15.25 11.47
CA MET A 617 -15.93 14.41 11.51
C MET A 617 -15.64 12.91 11.57
N ARG A 618 -14.51 12.44 11.03
CA ARG A 618 -14.26 11.01 10.82
C ARG A 618 -13.09 10.44 11.62
N LEU A 619 -12.21 11.29 12.15
CA LEU A 619 -11.12 10.89 13.04
C LEU A 619 -11.25 11.50 14.44
N ARG A 620 -11.40 12.82 14.53
CA ARG A 620 -11.28 13.55 15.81
C ARG A 620 -12.55 13.55 16.67
N THR A 621 -13.63 12.94 16.16
CA THR A 621 -14.91 12.79 16.86
C THR A 621 -15.25 11.32 17.16
N GLY A 622 -16.00 11.11 18.24
CA GLY A 622 -16.48 9.78 18.64
C GLY A 622 -15.51 9.01 19.56
N SER A 623 -15.42 7.70 19.36
CA SER A 623 -14.62 6.78 20.18
C SER A 623 -13.88 5.80 19.29
N ILE A 624 -12.82 6.28 18.64
CA ILE A 624 -11.99 5.48 17.74
C ILE A 624 -10.91 4.78 18.55
N ASN A 625 -10.74 3.49 18.29
CA ASN A 625 -9.61 2.74 18.78
C ASN A 625 -8.77 2.27 17.59
N ASN A 626 -7.46 2.18 17.78
CA ASN A 626 -6.59 1.45 16.88
C ASN A 626 -6.77 -0.08 17.05
N GLU A 627 -6.06 -0.85 16.23
CA GLU A 627 -6.08 -2.32 16.26
C GLU A 627 -5.61 -2.91 17.62
N ALA A 628 -4.78 -2.19 18.39
CA ALA A 628 -4.41 -2.56 19.75
C ALA A 628 -5.52 -2.29 20.79
N GLY A 629 -6.67 -1.75 20.34
CA GLY A 629 -7.81 -1.38 21.16
C GLY A 629 -7.57 -0.14 22.02
N ARG A 630 -6.61 0.72 21.66
CA ARG A 630 -6.26 1.97 22.37
C ARG A 630 -6.88 3.16 21.66
N LYS A 631 -7.25 4.19 22.43
CA LYS A 631 -7.79 5.44 21.87
C LYS A 631 -6.80 6.05 20.88
N ALA A 632 -7.33 6.49 19.74
CA ALA A 632 -6.52 7.01 18.65
C ALA A 632 -7.21 8.15 17.88
N ASN A 633 -8.15 8.85 18.52
CA ASN A 633 -8.84 9.97 17.90
C ASN A 633 -7.88 11.12 17.61
N TYR A 634 -6.98 11.41 18.55
CA TYR A 634 -6.01 12.48 18.46
C TYR A 634 -4.57 11.98 18.41
N PHE A 635 -4.31 10.72 18.73
CA PHE A 635 -2.98 10.13 18.54
C PHE A 635 -2.53 10.23 17.08
N GLY A 636 -3.39 9.87 16.12
CA GLY A 636 -3.07 10.01 14.70
C GLY A 636 -2.89 11.47 14.27
N ALA A 637 -3.78 12.36 14.72
CA ALA A 637 -3.68 13.79 14.45
C ALA A 637 -2.40 14.40 15.05
N MET A 638 -1.98 13.99 16.23
CA MET A 638 -0.72 14.43 16.85
C MET A 638 0.52 14.04 16.04
N ILE A 639 0.49 12.87 15.37
CA ILE A 639 1.61 12.41 14.56
C ILE A 639 1.74 13.24 13.30
N PHE A 640 0.63 13.48 12.61
CA PHE A 640 0.64 14.00 11.24
C PHE A 640 0.14 15.44 11.11
N THR A 641 -0.26 16.11 12.19
CA THR A 641 -0.50 17.57 12.17
C THR A 641 0.80 18.28 12.45
N ASP A 642 1.18 19.22 11.59
CA ASP A 642 2.35 20.06 11.78
C ASP A 642 2.02 21.54 11.90
N LYS A 643 2.98 22.26 12.45
CA LYS A 643 3.10 23.70 12.24
C LYS A 643 3.82 23.95 10.91
N PRO A 644 3.37 24.88 10.06
CA PRO A 644 4.16 25.32 8.91
C PRO A 644 5.43 26.04 9.39
N TYR A 645 6.54 25.80 8.68
CA TYR A 645 7.82 26.48 8.91
C TYR A 645 8.22 27.18 7.62
N ASP A 646 8.59 28.46 7.70
CA ASP A 646 9.17 29.15 6.56
C ASP A 646 10.59 28.61 6.36
N VAL A 647 10.82 27.89 5.26
CA VAL A 647 12.13 27.35 4.89
C VAL A 647 12.60 28.02 3.59
N ALA A 648 13.80 28.57 3.62
CA ALA A 648 14.51 29.01 2.42
C ALA A 648 15.93 28.45 2.44
N MET A 649 16.50 28.16 1.26
CA MET A 649 17.83 27.61 1.15
C MET A 649 18.62 28.28 0.02
N THR A 650 19.91 28.48 0.27
CA THR A 650 20.88 28.85 -0.78
C THR A 650 22.14 27.99 -0.66
N LEU A 651 22.71 27.58 -1.79
CA LEU A 651 23.98 26.89 -1.86
C LEU A 651 25.12 27.87 -2.07
N SER A 652 26.19 27.70 -1.30
CA SER A 652 27.45 28.40 -1.49
C SER A 652 28.60 27.41 -1.56
N ALA A 653 29.69 27.80 -2.22
CA ALA A 653 30.89 26.99 -2.35
C ALA A 653 32.13 27.82 -2.00
N ASN A 654 33.19 27.17 -1.52
CA ASN A 654 34.48 27.82 -1.31
C ASN A 654 35.23 28.17 -2.62
N LYS A 655 34.84 27.53 -3.74
CA LYS A 655 35.35 27.76 -5.10
C LYS A 655 34.33 27.26 -6.13
N ASN A 656 34.59 27.51 -7.41
CA ASN A 656 33.61 27.24 -8.48
C ASN A 656 34.03 26.12 -9.46
N ALA A 657 35.25 25.60 -9.35
CA ALA A 657 35.76 24.56 -10.23
C ALA A 657 36.80 23.67 -9.54
N LEU A 658 37.01 22.47 -10.09
CA LEU A 658 38.10 21.55 -9.74
C LEU A 658 39.12 21.55 -10.89
N SER A 659 40.40 21.84 -10.61
CA SER A 659 41.39 22.08 -11.68
C SER A 659 42.58 21.12 -11.70
N PHE A 660 42.80 20.32 -10.67
CA PHE A 660 43.88 19.32 -10.62
C PHE A 660 43.53 18.17 -9.67
N ALA A 661 44.11 16.99 -9.89
CA ALA A 661 43.90 15.84 -9.02
C ALA A 661 44.33 16.16 -7.57
N GLY A 662 43.45 15.87 -6.63
CA GLY A 662 43.56 16.20 -5.21
C GLY A 662 42.91 17.52 -4.80
N ASP A 663 42.45 18.34 -5.74
CA ASP A 663 41.79 19.60 -5.47
C ASP A 663 40.40 19.40 -4.82
N GLU A 664 39.99 20.28 -3.90
CA GLU A 664 38.81 20.08 -3.02
C GLU A 664 37.83 21.26 -3.01
N ILE A 665 36.55 20.99 -3.28
CA ILE A 665 35.44 21.95 -3.16
C ILE A 665 34.57 21.55 -1.96
N VAL A 666 34.11 22.54 -1.21
CA VAL A 666 33.16 22.35 -0.11
C VAL A 666 31.93 23.18 -0.43
N LEU A 667 30.81 22.49 -0.60
CA LEU A 667 29.49 23.07 -0.73
C LEU A 667 28.85 23.20 0.66
N THR A 668 28.16 24.31 0.88
CA THR A 668 27.43 24.61 2.11
C THR A 668 26.00 25.01 1.76
N ALA A 669 25.03 24.26 2.27
CA ALA A 669 23.61 24.58 2.21
C ALA A 669 23.23 25.52 3.36
N ASN A 670 22.92 26.77 3.03
CA ASN A 670 22.54 27.81 3.99
C ASN A 670 21.01 27.77 4.17
N VAL A 671 20.55 26.89 5.08
CA VAL A 671 19.12 26.72 5.39
C VAL A 671 18.65 27.78 6.41
N GLN A 672 17.71 28.61 5.97
CA GLN A 672 17.00 29.60 6.77
C GLN A 672 15.66 29.01 7.17
N THR A 673 15.48 28.76 8.47
CA THR A 673 14.26 28.22 9.06
C THR A 673 14.24 28.51 10.56
N ASP A 674 13.05 28.58 11.16
CA ASP A 674 12.84 28.59 12.61
C ASP A 674 12.95 27.18 13.23
N SER A 675 13.09 26.13 12.41
CA SER A 675 13.46 24.80 12.87
C SER A 675 14.86 24.77 13.48
N GLY A 676 15.00 23.99 14.56
CA GLY A 676 16.29 23.69 15.19
C GLY A 676 17.13 22.67 14.40
N ILE A 677 16.60 22.06 13.36
CA ILE A 677 17.22 20.98 12.59
C ILE A 677 17.35 21.41 11.13
N LYS A 678 18.57 21.31 10.59
CA LYS A 678 18.92 21.83 9.26
C LYS A 678 19.66 20.77 8.48
N ARG A 679 18.95 19.73 8.03
CA ARG A 679 19.52 18.62 7.25
C ARG A 679 19.20 18.78 5.77
N VAL A 680 20.13 18.39 4.91
CA VAL A 680 19.94 18.36 3.47
C VAL A 680 20.36 17.02 2.87
N ASN A 681 19.63 16.58 1.84
CA ASN A 681 20.03 15.50 0.96
C ASN A 681 20.81 16.06 -0.21
N TRP A 682 21.92 15.39 -0.55
CA TRP A 682 22.80 15.78 -1.64
C TRP A 682 22.64 14.80 -2.80
N ASP A 683 22.27 15.34 -3.96
CA ASP A 683 22.22 14.61 -5.21
C ASP A 683 23.43 14.99 -6.06
N ILE A 684 24.32 14.02 -6.25
CA ILE A 684 25.55 14.15 -7.02
C ILE A 684 25.32 13.45 -8.36
N PRO A 685 25.49 14.13 -9.50
CA PRO A 685 25.21 13.53 -10.80
C PRO A 685 26.21 12.43 -11.15
N GLU A 686 25.73 11.35 -11.76
CA GLU A 686 26.52 10.19 -12.19
C GLU A 686 27.69 10.56 -13.12
N SER A 687 27.58 11.66 -13.87
CA SER A 687 28.67 12.14 -14.73
C SER A 687 29.92 12.55 -13.94
N LEU A 688 29.76 13.00 -12.69
CA LEU A 688 30.86 13.43 -11.84
C LEU A 688 31.47 12.29 -11.00
N LYS A 689 30.65 11.33 -10.54
CA LYS A 689 31.05 10.27 -9.60
C LYS A 689 32.32 9.48 -9.99
N PRO A 690 32.63 9.19 -11.27
CA PRO A 690 33.88 8.52 -11.64
C PRO A 690 35.14 9.31 -11.26
N TYR A 691 35.05 10.63 -11.25
CA TYR A 691 36.21 11.53 -11.14
C TYR A 691 36.37 12.12 -9.74
N ILE A 692 35.34 12.11 -8.91
CA ILE A 692 35.36 12.73 -7.58
C ILE A 692 35.16 11.72 -6.46
N ASP A 693 35.86 11.93 -5.35
CA ASP A 693 35.48 11.41 -4.05
C ASP A 693 34.59 12.44 -3.35
N TYR A 694 33.61 12.01 -2.57
CA TYR A 694 32.77 12.91 -1.78
C TYR A 694 32.62 12.46 -0.33
N GLU A 695 32.39 13.43 0.55
CA GLU A 695 32.21 13.22 1.98
C GLU A 695 31.17 14.22 2.51
N ILE A 696 30.10 13.72 3.12
CA ILE A 696 29.17 14.55 3.89
C ILE A 696 29.85 14.86 5.23
N ILE A 697 30.32 16.09 5.39
CA ILE A 697 31.08 16.52 6.57
C ILE A 697 30.18 17.08 7.67
N SER A 698 28.94 17.47 7.34
CA SER A 698 27.88 17.80 8.29
C SER A 698 26.50 17.75 7.61
N ASP A 699 25.44 17.88 8.41
CA ASP A 699 24.03 17.98 7.97
C ASP A 699 23.78 19.01 6.84
N THR A 700 24.67 19.99 6.65
CA THR A 700 24.54 21.04 5.61
C THR A 700 25.77 21.20 4.73
N MET A 701 26.79 20.34 4.83
CA MET A 701 28.04 20.53 4.11
C MET A 701 28.53 19.25 3.41
N LEU A 702 28.86 19.41 2.13
CA LEU A 702 29.39 18.36 1.27
C LEU A 702 30.78 18.75 0.78
N LYS A 703 31.77 17.89 1.00
CA LYS A 703 33.10 18.03 0.43
C LYS A 703 33.23 17.12 -0.78
N LEU A 704 33.76 17.64 -1.88
CA LEU A 704 34.13 16.87 -3.06
C LEU A 704 35.62 17.07 -3.33
N LYS A 705 36.27 15.99 -3.74
CA LYS A 705 37.70 15.95 -4.04
C LYS A 705 37.92 15.33 -5.40
N LEU A 706 38.64 16.01 -6.29
CA LEU A 706 38.97 15.44 -7.60
C LEU A 706 39.97 14.31 -7.42
N ARG A 707 39.60 13.08 -7.80
CA ARG A 707 40.46 11.89 -7.74
C ARG A 707 41.45 11.89 -8.90
N GLU A 708 40.96 12.11 -10.12
CA GLU A 708 41.73 12.14 -11.35
C GLU A 708 41.13 13.10 -12.39
N MET A 709 41.97 13.58 -13.32
CA MET A 709 41.50 14.44 -14.40
C MET A 709 40.81 13.62 -15.49
N PRO A 710 39.64 14.03 -15.98
CA PRO A 710 38.96 13.35 -17.08
C PRO A 710 39.73 13.48 -18.40
N ASP A 711 39.63 12.46 -19.25
CA ASP A 711 40.17 12.47 -20.62
C ASP A 711 39.38 13.40 -21.56
N LEU A 712 38.10 13.66 -21.23
CA LEU A 712 37.20 14.54 -21.95
C LEU A 712 37.48 16.02 -21.64
N TYR A 713 37.32 16.89 -22.63
CA TYR A 713 37.35 18.34 -22.42
C TYR A 713 36.07 18.76 -21.69
N GLU A 714 36.23 19.33 -20.49
CA GLU A 714 35.18 19.82 -19.58
C GLU A 714 34.12 18.78 -19.19
N ILE A 715 34.14 18.37 -17.93
CA ILE A 715 33.00 17.66 -17.32
C ILE A 715 32.27 18.65 -16.41
N GLU A 716 30.98 18.78 -16.65
CA GLU A 716 30.08 19.58 -15.82
C GLU A 716 29.02 18.70 -15.16
N GLY A 717 28.61 19.08 -13.96
CA GLY A 717 27.49 18.47 -13.26
C GLY A 717 26.80 19.46 -12.34
N VAL A 718 25.47 19.40 -12.31
CA VAL A 718 24.66 20.20 -11.39
C VAL A 718 24.42 19.37 -10.15
N ILE A 719 24.99 19.80 -9.02
CA ILE A 719 24.72 19.19 -7.72
C ILE A 719 23.51 19.86 -7.12
N LYS A 720 22.56 19.06 -6.65
CA LYS A 720 21.34 19.56 -5.99
C LYS A 720 21.42 19.25 -4.49
N ALA A 721 21.11 20.25 -3.67
CA ALA A 721 20.78 20.03 -2.27
C ALA A 721 19.28 20.21 -2.10
N THR A 722 18.66 19.35 -1.28
CA THR A 722 17.23 19.42 -0.94
C THR A 722 17.08 19.41 0.57
N SER A 723 16.27 20.31 1.14
CA SER A 723 15.98 20.27 2.57
C SER A 723 15.26 18.97 2.94
N VAL A 724 15.75 18.27 3.96
CA VAL A 724 15.24 16.95 4.36
C VAL A 724 13.85 17.01 4.97
N LYS A 725 13.55 18.09 5.72
CA LYS A 725 12.17 18.27 6.14
C LYS A 725 11.36 18.76 4.95
N LYS A 726 10.41 17.92 4.56
CA LYS A 726 9.29 18.26 3.69
C LYS A 726 9.67 18.77 2.31
N ALA A 727 10.81 18.32 1.75
CA ALA A 727 11.30 18.62 0.39
C ALA A 727 10.95 20.03 -0.16
N THR A 728 10.90 21.05 0.71
CA THR A 728 10.14 22.29 0.42
C THR A 728 10.97 23.23 -0.43
N VAL A 729 12.29 23.16 -0.26
CA VAL A 729 13.25 23.96 -1.02
C VAL A 729 14.42 23.10 -1.46
N SER A 730 14.83 23.32 -2.70
CA SER A 730 16.08 22.82 -3.23
C SER A 730 16.86 23.99 -3.83
N ASP A 731 18.17 23.82 -3.87
CA ASP A 731 19.05 24.73 -4.61
C ASP A 731 20.09 23.89 -5.35
N THR A 732 20.67 24.47 -6.39
CA THR A 732 21.61 23.78 -7.26
C THR A 732 22.92 24.54 -7.40
N PHE A 733 24.01 23.81 -7.57
CA PHE A 733 25.33 24.37 -7.82
C PHE A 733 25.98 23.66 -9.00
N LEU A 734 26.36 24.42 -10.03
CA LEU A 734 27.10 23.90 -11.18
C LEU A 734 28.58 23.71 -10.79
N ILE A 735 29.10 22.51 -11.00
CA ILE A 735 30.50 22.18 -10.86
C ILE A 735 31.08 21.88 -12.24
N SER A 736 32.23 22.51 -12.53
CA SER A 736 33.02 22.23 -13.72
C SER A 736 34.40 21.68 -13.33
N ILE A 737 34.85 20.63 -14.02
CA ILE A 737 36.24 20.14 -13.95
C ILE A 737 37.02 20.78 -15.11
N ASP A 738 37.81 21.79 -14.80
CA ASP A 738 38.53 22.61 -15.79
C ASP A 738 39.85 21.95 -16.19
N CYS A 739 39.99 21.62 -17.47
CA CYS A 739 41.13 20.92 -18.04
C CYS A 739 42.18 21.86 -18.67
N ASP A 740 41.97 23.17 -18.65
CA ASP A 740 42.84 24.17 -19.31
C ASP A 740 44.14 24.49 -18.55
N GLN A 741 44.38 23.85 -17.40
CA GLN A 741 45.62 23.96 -16.61
C GLN A 741 46.58 22.78 -16.85
N ARG A 742 46.48 22.05 -17.98
CA ARG A 742 47.46 21.03 -18.39
C ARG A 742 48.80 21.68 -18.81
N ASP A 743 49.59 22.10 -17.84
CA ASP A 743 51.02 22.47 -18.02
C ASP A 743 51.96 21.28 -17.77
#